data_AF-A0A1N7G952-F1
#
_entry.id   AF-A0A1N7G952-F1
#
_cell.length_a   1.000
_cell.length_b   1.000
_cell.length_c   1.000
_cell.angle_alpha   90.00
_cell.angle_beta   90.00
_cell.angle_gamma   90.00
#
_symmetry.space_group_name_H-M   'P 1'
#
loop_
_entity.id
_entity.type
_entity.pdbx_description
1 polymer ?
#
loop_
_entity_poly.entity_id
_entity_poly.type
_entity_poly.pdbx_seq_one_letter_code
_entity_poly.pdbx_strand_id
1 'polypeptide(L)'
;MTTTVSPTTTTRPDTQIVVSRRANAAPVSKTLYGLFLEDINFAADGGLNANVVNNWSFEGGYLNRSGGYSQLTLVAFKLKPKPVTDALRHWSTTGGTLSALSEGGATAGANYARLSVRERATLTNNGYPGPGPSMGGRAGVAMQFSALVRTARFRGQLSLALVDGNGTVVTGSEVVVPDGDGWSTATAALTPPRTGLYGLQIVATGNGEIDLDDVSLIAEDHWGAGDPRWSQGRLRRDLVQSLVDLSPGFLRFPGGCIVEGVGDGNQYDWKQTVGPLHDRTPKFNLWAESRPDGDYSQSNQIGFYEYFLLCEDLDMEPVPVVWAGLACQYRSRECVATHSAEFKKVVQDAVDLIDWATGDPAESPWAALRAAAGHPEPFRLNYVGIGNENHGDQYHRHFDAILDALEAVRPGMRYILASGPFPKGKPFEGSWAHATNRSNVILDEHSYAKPSWFIDQSTRYDSYPRTGARVMVGEYAAHPAYSLSQMFGRDTSNSWESAVAEAAFLTGVERNADLVEMTCYAPLFALNDAKQWRHNMIEFTQLLVQPTVNYEIQRLFGEAVGAFALTADVDGEGVFASATGDDELAFVKIVNTTDRPRTVTLRFSSHTATHAEVVHLSAAPHARTRISSVTSSSSPLQRRDEEIEIRRGAVELTLQPASVARVSLKEQGPERPDNG
;
A
#
# COMPACT_ATOMS: atom_id res chain seq x y z
N MET A 1 15.60 -41.54 -47.41
CA MET A 1 15.30 -41.97 -46.03
C MET A 1 14.18 -41.07 -45.52
N THR A 2 12.97 -41.61 -45.51
CA THR A 2 11.75 -40.99 -44.99
C THR A 2 11.82 -40.97 -43.46
N THR A 3 11.93 -39.79 -42.87
CA THR A 3 11.78 -39.57 -41.43
C THR A 3 10.28 -39.60 -41.12
N THR A 4 9.83 -40.73 -40.59
CA THR A 4 8.50 -40.90 -40.02
C THR A 4 8.35 -39.95 -38.83
N VAL A 5 7.44 -38.99 -38.96
CA VAL A 5 6.92 -38.20 -37.83
C VAL A 5 6.08 -39.17 -36.99
N SER A 6 6.53 -39.44 -35.76
CA SER A 6 5.73 -40.19 -34.78
C SER A 6 4.44 -39.42 -34.49
N PRO A 7 3.28 -40.11 -34.39
CA PRO A 7 2.04 -39.46 -34.02
C PRO A 7 2.15 -38.97 -32.57
N THR A 8 1.87 -37.70 -32.36
CA THR A 8 1.69 -37.12 -31.03
C THR A 8 0.61 -37.92 -30.31
N THR A 9 1.00 -38.75 -29.35
CA THR A 9 0.06 -39.38 -28.42
C THR A 9 -0.72 -38.27 -27.73
N THR A 10 -1.98 -38.07 -28.12
CA THR A 10 -2.96 -37.33 -27.34
C THR A 10 -3.13 -38.06 -26.01
N THR A 11 -2.38 -37.63 -24.99
CA THR A 11 -2.62 -38.02 -23.61
C THR A 11 -4.03 -37.62 -23.25
N ARG A 12 -4.86 -38.60 -22.89
CA ARG A 12 -6.21 -38.34 -22.38
C ARG A 12 -6.08 -37.36 -21.20
N PRO A 13 -6.93 -36.32 -21.13
CA PRO A 13 -6.97 -35.39 -20.01
C PRO A 13 -7.01 -36.14 -18.69
N ASP A 14 -6.15 -35.77 -17.74
CA ASP A 14 -6.09 -36.35 -16.39
C ASP A 14 -6.87 -35.52 -15.37
N THR A 15 -7.43 -34.38 -15.79
CA THR A 15 -8.31 -33.54 -14.96
C THR A 15 -9.45 -32.96 -15.80
N GLN A 16 -10.66 -33.07 -15.29
CA GLN A 16 -11.86 -32.42 -15.81
C GLN A 16 -12.27 -31.29 -14.86
N ILE A 17 -12.61 -30.14 -15.45
CA ILE A 17 -13.22 -29.01 -14.75
C ILE A 17 -14.57 -28.74 -15.40
N VAL A 18 -15.65 -28.79 -14.62
CA VAL A 18 -16.99 -28.47 -15.10
C VAL A 18 -17.44 -27.15 -14.48
N VAL A 19 -17.67 -26.16 -15.33
CA VAL A 19 -18.16 -24.84 -14.94
C VAL A 19 -19.66 -24.74 -15.20
N SER A 20 -20.38 -24.31 -14.18
CA SER A 20 -21.83 -24.13 -14.24
C SER A 20 -22.27 -22.91 -13.42
N ARG A 21 -23.31 -22.24 -13.91
CA ARG A 21 -24.00 -21.19 -13.18
C ARG A 21 -25.18 -21.78 -12.42
N ARG A 22 -25.22 -21.55 -11.10
CA ARG A 22 -26.40 -21.89 -10.29
C ARG A 22 -27.48 -20.83 -10.49
N ALA A 23 -28.75 -21.21 -10.40
CA ALA A 23 -29.86 -20.26 -10.53
C ALA A 23 -29.81 -19.12 -9.49
N ASN A 24 -29.20 -19.37 -8.33
CA ASN A 24 -28.98 -18.42 -7.25
C ASN A 24 -27.50 -18.06 -7.06
N ALA A 25 -26.72 -18.02 -8.15
CA ALA A 25 -25.32 -17.63 -8.10
C ALA A 25 -25.16 -16.27 -7.39
N ALA A 26 -24.25 -16.23 -6.42
CA ALA A 26 -24.04 -15.02 -5.63
C ALA A 26 -23.31 -13.95 -6.45
N PRO A 27 -23.65 -12.66 -6.29
CA PRO A 27 -22.88 -11.59 -6.89
C PRO A 27 -21.48 -11.54 -6.28
N VAL A 28 -20.47 -11.30 -7.12
CA VAL A 28 -19.11 -11.05 -6.66
C VAL A 28 -18.98 -9.58 -6.25
N SER A 29 -18.36 -9.34 -5.09
CA SER A 29 -18.11 -7.96 -4.65
C SER A 29 -17.16 -7.24 -5.60
N LYS A 30 -17.48 -5.98 -5.94
CA LYS A 30 -16.53 -5.10 -6.64
C LYS A 30 -15.28 -4.82 -5.83
N THR A 31 -15.36 -4.97 -4.51
CA THR A 31 -14.23 -4.81 -3.58
C THR A 31 -13.53 -6.13 -3.29
N LEU A 32 -13.77 -7.21 -4.07
CA LEU A 32 -13.14 -8.49 -3.79
C LEU A 32 -11.61 -8.39 -3.79
N TYR A 33 -11.00 -7.72 -4.76
CA TYR A 33 -9.56 -7.51 -4.79
C TYR A 33 -9.25 -6.04 -4.53
N GLY A 34 -8.31 -5.77 -3.62
CA GLY A 34 -7.86 -4.41 -3.35
C GLY A 34 -6.48 -4.36 -2.74
N LEU A 35 -6.17 -3.21 -2.15
CA LEU A 35 -4.85 -2.85 -1.69
C LEU A 35 -4.84 -2.63 -0.18
N PHE A 36 -3.71 -2.94 0.44
CA PHE A 36 -3.41 -2.59 1.83
C PHE A 36 -2.19 -1.68 1.85
N LEU A 37 -2.33 -0.47 2.38
CA LEU A 37 -1.23 0.49 2.48
C LEU A 37 -1.00 0.88 3.93
N GLU A 38 0.18 0.49 4.41
CA GLU A 38 0.81 0.94 5.65
C GLU A 38 2.16 1.56 5.32
N ASP A 39 2.56 2.60 6.04
CA ASP A 39 3.90 3.19 5.92
C ASP A 39 4.94 2.28 6.61
N ILE A 40 5.12 1.09 6.03
CA ILE A 40 6.18 0.13 6.30
C ILE A 40 7.10 0.09 5.09
N ASN A 41 8.37 -0.22 5.27
CA ASN A 41 9.39 -0.33 4.22
C ASN A 41 9.58 0.95 3.39
N PHE A 42 9.38 2.14 3.98
CA PHE A 42 9.36 3.41 3.26
C PHE A 42 8.25 3.49 2.21
N ALA A 43 7.11 2.81 2.43
CA ALA A 43 6.02 2.75 1.47
C ALA A 43 5.39 4.13 1.18
N ALA A 44 5.24 5.00 2.17
CA ALA A 44 4.79 6.38 1.97
C ALA A 44 5.99 7.33 1.95
N ASP A 45 6.61 7.61 3.10
CA ASP A 45 7.76 8.50 3.17
C ASP A 45 9.02 7.82 2.60
N GLY A 46 9.62 8.43 1.57
CA GLY A 46 10.69 7.82 0.77
C GLY A 46 10.20 6.89 -0.37
N GLY A 47 8.90 6.64 -0.44
CA GLY A 47 8.25 5.81 -1.45
C GLY A 47 7.18 6.57 -2.21
N LEU A 48 5.91 6.33 -1.86
CA LEU A 48 4.76 6.90 -2.56
C LEU A 48 4.75 8.43 -2.51
N ASN A 49 5.25 9.05 -1.44
CA ASN A 49 5.41 10.51 -1.35
C ASN A 49 6.43 11.00 -2.39
N ALA A 50 6.03 11.94 -3.26
CA ALA A 50 6.90 12.46 -4.32
C ALA A 50 7.94 13.47 -3.81
N ASN A 51 7.78 14.02 -2.60
CA ASN A 51 8.80 14.88 -2.02
C ASN A 51 10.02 14.05 -1.62
N VAL A 52 11.13 14.25 -2.34
CA VAL A 52 12.36 13.48 -2.08
C VAL A 52 13.20 14.04 -0.93
N VAL A 53 12.80 15.17 -0.33
CA VAL A 53 13.48 15.82 0.80
C VAL A 53 13.07 15.13 2.11
N ASN A 54 14.04 14.59 2.83
CA ASN A 54 13.80 13.98 4.13
C ASN A 54 13.78 15.04 5.24
N ASN A 55 12.93 14.87 6.25
CA ASN A 55 12.72 15.85 7.32
C ASN A 55 12.47 17.26 6.78
N TRP A 56 11.53 17.33 5.83
CA TRP A 56 11.23 18.50 5.02
C TRP A 56 10.80 19.75 5.81
N SER A 57 10.10 19.56 6.93
CA SER A 57 9.56 20.61 7.81
C SER A 57 10.31 20.80 9.12
N PHE A 58 11.44 20.11 9.32
CA PHE A 58 12.20 20.17 10.59
C PHE A 58 11.42 19.71 11.84
N GLU A 59 10.30 19.00 11.64
CA GLU A 59 9.46 18.45 12.72
C GLU A 59 9.75 16.97 13.03
N GLY A 60 10.80 16.39 12.43
CA GLY A 60 11.07 14.96 12.48
C GLY A 60 11.06 14.33 13.88
N GLY A 61 10.11 13.42 14.08
CA GLY A 61 10.06 12.52 15.22
C GLY A 61 10.69 11.17 14.90
N TYR A 62 11.58 10.68 15.75
CA TYR A 62 12.36 9.45 15.53
C TYR A 62 12.40 8.58 16.79
N LEU A 63 13.01 7.40 16.67
CA LEU A 63 13.31 6.55 17.82
C LEU A 63 14.79 6.61 18.20
N ASN A 64 15.05 6.77 19.49
CA ASN A 64 16.39 6.62 20.03
C ASN A 64 16.72 5.13 20.24
N ARG A 65 17.64 4.62 19.42
CA ARG A 65 18.10 3.22 19.43
C ARG A 65 19.45 2.99 20.12
N SER A 66 20.01 4.02 20.77
CA SER A 66 21.32 3.96 21.45
C SER A 66 21.45 2.89 22.56
N GLY A 67 20.34 2.32 23.04
CA GLY A 67 20.33 1.19 23.98
C GLY A 67 20.60 -0.18 23.35
N GLY A 68 20.68 -0.28 22.01
CA GLY A 68 21.12 -1.50 21.30
C GLY A 68 20.17 -2.70 21.33
N TYR A 69 18.97 -2.59 21.90
CA TYR A 69 18.00 -3.70 21.93
C TYR A 69 17.51 -4.04 20.52
N SER A 70 17.44 -5.32 20.14
CA SER A 70 16.77 -5.71 18.89
C SER A 70 15.26 -5.38 18.94
N GLN A 71 14.61 -5.25 17.78
CA GLN A 71 13.14 -5.14 17.72
C GLN A 71 12.47 -6.31 18.46
N LEU A 72 12.97 -7.53 18.26
CA LEU A 72 12.47 -8.72 18.95
C LEU A 72 12.53 -8.57 20.47
N THR A 73 13.59 -7.96 21.00
CA THR A 73 13.72 -7.66 22.42
C THR A 73 12.70 -6.64 22.90
N LEU A 74 12.47 -5.57 22.13
CA LEU A 74 11.45 -4.56 22.45
C LEU A 74 10.06 -5.20 22.54
N VAL A 75 9.68 -5.99 21.54
CA VAL A 75 8.38 -6.66 21.45
C VAL A 75 8.23 -7.71 22.56
N ALA A 76 9.20 -8.61 22.72
CA ALA A 76 9.10 -9.73 23.67
C ALA A 76 8.92 -9.26 25.13
N PHE A 77 9.56 -8.16 25.50
CA PHE A 77 9.48 -7.59 26.85
C PHE A 77 8.51 -6.40 26.95
N LYS A 78 7.85 -6.02 25.85
CA LYS A 78 6.97 -4.84 25.76
C LYS A 78 7.64 -3.58 26.32
N LEU A 79 8.88 -3.36 25.92
CA LEU A 79 9.67 -2.21 26.37
C LEU A 79 9.18 -0.95 25.65
N LYS A 80 9.01 0.14 26.41
CA LYS A 80 8.62 1.42 25.84
C LYS A 80 9.72 1.95 24.92
N PRO A 81 9.42 2.24 23.64
CA PRO A 81 10.35 2.91 22.77
C PRO A 81 10.61 4.33 23.28
N LYS A 82 11.79 4.86 22.98
CA LYS A 82 12.20 6.19 23.42
C LYS A 82 12.10 7.15 22.23
N PRO A 83 11.01 7.91 22.07
CA PRO A 83 10.94 8.92 21.04
C PRO A 83 12.01 9.98 21.24
N VAL A 84 12.49 10.53 20.14
CA VAL A 84 13.38 11.69 20.11
C VAL A 84 12.95 12.62 18.98
N THR A 85 12.80 13.89 19.29
CA THR A 85 12.67 14.93 18.28
C THR A 85 14.06 15.38 17.89
N ASP A 86 14.38 15.31 16.60
CA ASP A 86 15.65 15.77 16.05
C ASP A 86 15.37 16.61 14.81
N ALA A 87 15.10 17.89 15.04
CA ALA A 87 14.64 18.83 14.03
C ALA A 87 15.63 18.99 12.86
N LEU A 88 16.93 18.77 13.08
CA LEU A 88 17.96 18.92 12.04
C LEU A 88 18.43 17.57 11.48
N ARG A 89 17.81 16.45 11.87
CA ARG A 89 18.19 15.14 11.31
C ARG A 89 18.07 15.16 9.79
N HIS A 90 19.00 14.48 9.11
CA HIS A 90 19.14 14.44 7.64
C HIS A 90 19.57 15.75 6.97
N TRP A 91 19.75 16.83 7.74
CA TRP A 91 20.31 18.09 7.29
C TRP A 91 21.73 18.27 7.81
N SER A 92 22.63 18.73 6.95
CA SER A 92 24.01 19.05 7.33
C SER A 92 24.45 20.37 6.72
N THR A 93 25.36 21.07 7.39
CA THR A 93 25.85 22.38 6.93
C THR A 93 27.37 22.43 6.83
N THR A 94 27.88 23.18 5.87
CA THR A 94 29.29 23.56 5.74
C THR A 94 29.41 25.07 5.50
N GLY A 95 30.45 25.72 6.02
CA GLY A 95 30.68 27.17 5.84
C GLY A 95 29.76 28.09 6.68
N GLY A 96 28.82 27.53 7.45
CA GLY A 96 27.92 28.26 8.35
C GLY A 96 27.54 27.45 9.59
N THR A 97 26.57 27.98 10.33
CA THR A 97 25.98 27.32 11.51
C THR A 97 24.50 27.06 11.25
N LEU A 98 24.02 25.87 11.60
CA LEU A 98 22.61 25.47 11.49
C LEU A 98 22.03 25.27 12.89
N SER A 99 20.87 25.84 13.16
CA SER A 99 20.14 25.70 14.42
C SER A 99 18.65 25.52 14.16
N ALA A 100 17.98 24.67 14.95
CA ALA A 100 16.51 24.60 14.95
C ALA A 100 15.93 25.60 15.95
N LEU A 101 14.85 26.26 15.58
CA LEU A 101 14.12 27.24 16.39
C LEU A 101 12.62 27.03 16.19
N SER A 102 11.81 27.40 17.17
CA SER A 102 10.34 27.36 17.07
C SER A 102 9.66 28.73 17.27
N GLU A 103 10.35 29.66 17.92
CA GLU A 103 9.82 31.01 18.10
C GLU A 103 9.78 31.75 16.76
N GLY A 104 8.58 32.17 16.36
CA GLY A 104 8.33 32.81 15.06
C GLY A 104 8.38 31.84 13.88
N GLY A 105 8.06 30.55 14.09
CA GLY A 105 7.85 29.58 13.02
C GLY A 105 6.77 30.00 12.02
N ALA A 106 6.67 29.26 10.91
CA ALA A 106 5.66 29.54 9.87
C ALA A 106 4.23 29.45 10.42
N THR A 107 4.03 28.53 11.37
CA THR A 107 2.82 28.37 12.16
C THR A 107 3.14 28.37 13.66
N ALA A 108 2.10 28.48 14.49
CA ALA A 108 2.28 28.56 15.94
C ALA A 108 2.85 27.23 16.48
N GLY A 109 4.09 27.27 16.96
CA GLY A 109 4.77 26.12 17.55
C GLY A 109 5.61 25.29 16.58
N ALA A 110 5.59 25.63 15.28
CA ALA A 110 6.40 24.94 14.28
C ALA A 110 7.90 25.24 14.44
N ASN A 111 8.71 24.21 14.27
CA ASN A 111 10.15 24.27 14.14
C ASN A 111 10.55 24.73 12.73
N TYR A 112 11.69 25.40 12.65
CA TYR A 112 12.33 25.77 11.39
C TYR A 112 13.84 25.74 11.55
N ALA A 113 14.56 25.64 10.43
CA ALA A 113 16.01 25.76 10.43
C ALA A 113 16.45 27.21 10.22
N ARG A 114 17.34 27.70 11.07
CA ARG A 114 18.11 28.93 10.85
C ARG A 114 19.52 28.60 10.40
N LEU A 115 19.90 29.11 9.23
CA LEU A 115 21.24 29.06 8.68
C LEU A 115 21.92 30.42 8.84
N SER A 116 22.98 30.48 9.65
CA SER A 116 23.83 31.67 9.78
C SER A 116 25.01 31.60 8.81
N VAL A 117 25.19 32.66 8.02
CA VAL A 117 26.14 32.75 6.91
C VAL A 117 27.05 33.96 7.11
N ARG A 118 28.36 33.79 6.89
CA ARG A 118 29.33 34.91 6.90
C ARG A 118 29.80 35.32 5.50
N GLU A 119 30.06 34.32 4.66
CA GLU A 119 30.47 34.52 3.27
C GLU A 119 29.76 33.51 2.37
N ARG A 120 29.84 32.23 2.74
CA ARG A 120 29.16 31.16 2.03
C ARG A 120 28.81 30.03 2.98
N ALA A 121 27.59 29.52 2.91
CA ALA A 121 27.18 28.32 3.60
C ALA A 121 26.39 27.40 2.66
N THR A 122 26.53 26.10 2.85
CA THR A 122 25.82 25.07 2.10
C THR A 122 25.07 24.19 3.06
N LEU A 123 23.75 24.14 2.93
CA LEU A 123 22.86 23.21 3.60
C LEU A 123 22.59 22.03 2.67
N THR A 124 22.77 20.79 3.14
CA THR A 124 22.66 19.56 2.34
C THR A 124 21.61 18.62 2.91
N ASN A 125 20.78 18.06 2.02
CA ASN A 125 19.86 16.95 2.30
C ASN A 125 20.07 15.85 1.28
N ASN A 126 20.15 14.60 1.74
CA ASN A 126 20.44 13.45 0.88
C ASN A 126 19.18 12.64 0.50
N GLY A 127 18.01 13.00 1.04
CA GLY A 127 16.76 12.28 0.82
C GLY A 127 16.65 11.00 1.65
N TYR A 128 15.93 10.02 1.10
CA TYR A 128 15.55 8.78 1.80
C TYR A 128 16.22 7.55 1.16
N PRO A 129 16.71 6.57 1.94
CA PRO A 129 17.34 6.65 3.25
C PRO A 129 18.87 6.64 3.08
N GLY A 130 19.57 6.79 4.20
CA GLY A 130 21.03 6.61 4.26
C GLY A 130 21.84 7.92 4.25
N PRO A 131 23.17 7.80 4.37
CA PRO A 131 24.04 8.95 4.65
C PRO A 131 24.50 9.72 3.41
N GLY A 132 24.25 9.22 2.19
CA GLY A 132 24.68 9.82 0.93
C GLY A 132 23.53 10.06 -0.04
N PRO A 133 23.80 10.72 -1.19
CA PRO A 133 22.83 11.01 -2.24
C PRO A 133 21.86 9.87 -2.57
N SER A 134 20.59 10.04 -2.23
CA SER A 134 19.51 9.06 -2.43
C SER A 134 18.26 9.67 -3.11
N MET A 135 18.30 10.91 -3.60
CA MET A 135 17.18 11.49 -4.34
C MET A 135 17.21 11.02 -5.80
N GLY A 136 16.18 10.29 -6.24
CA GLY A 136 16.07 9.85 -7.62
C GLY A 136 15.75 11.01 -8.57
N GLY A 137 16.62 11.27 -9.54
CA GLY A 137 16.38 12.22 -10.63
C GLY A 137 16.40 11.52 -11.99
N ARG A 138 15.42 11.82 -12.85
CA ARG A 138 15.35 11.33 -14.24
C ARG A 138 15.94 12.37 -15.19
N ALA A 139 16.74 11.91 -16.18
CA ALA A 139 17.31 12.79 -17.19
C ALA A 139 16.22 13.60 -17.91
N GLY A 140 16.34 14.93 -17.92
CA GLY A 140 15.42 15.82 -18.62
C GLY A 140 14.06 16.05 -17.95
N VAL A 141 13.77 15.41 -16.82
CA VAL A 141 12.57 15.69 -16.02
C VAL A 141 12.92 16.73 -14.97
N ALA A 142 12.32 17.92 -15.07
CA ALA A 142 12.57 18.96 -14.09
C ALA A 142 12.02 18.56 -12.70
N MET A 143 12.75 18.98 -11.67
CA MET A 143 12.38 18.84 -10.27
C MET A 143 12.11 20.24 -9.72
N GLN A 144 10.87 20.47 -9.29
CA GLN A 144 10.40 21.72 -8.73
C GLN A 144 10.79 21.79 -7.25
N PHE A 145 11.54 22.84 -6.91
CA PHE A 145 11.88 23.18 -5.55
C PHE A 145 10.91 24.24 -5.03
N SER A 146 10.46 24.05 -3.79
CA SER A 146 9.76 25.07 -3.01
C SER A 146 10.19 24.99 -1.55
N ALA A 147 10.36 26.13 -0.90
CA ALA A 147 10.58 26.22 0.54
C ALA A 147 9.96 27.51 1.09
N LEU A 148 9.46 27.47 2.32
CA LEU A 148 9.20 28.69 3.07
C LEU A 148 10.53 29.27 3.54
N VAL A 149 10.77 30.54 3.24
CA VAL A 149 11.98 31.25 3.66
C VAL A 149 11.65 32.59 4.28
N ARG A 150 12.48 33.00 5.25
CA ARG A 150 12.52 34.37 5.78
C ARG A 150 13.95 34.88 5.72
N THR A 151 14.16 35.92 4.93
CA THR A 151 15.50 36.41 4.52
C THR A 151 15.77 37.86 4.92
N ALA A 152 14.91 38.50 5.71
CA ALA A 152 15.04 39.91 6.13
C ALA A 152 16.43 40.27 6.71
N ARG A 153 17.08 39.30 7.36
CA ARG A 153 18.41 39.42 7.99
C ARG A 153 19.56 38.93 7.12
N PHE A 154 19.30 38.55 5.88
CA PHE A 154 20.30 38.06 4.93
C PHE A 154 20.56 39.10 3.86
N ARG A 155 21.82 39.24 3.47
CA ARG A 155 22.27 40.06 2.34
C ARG A 155 23.14 39.19 1.44
N GLY A 156 22.58 38.74 0.32
CA GLY A 156 23.23 37.78 -0.55
C GLY A 156 22.27 37.13 -1.52
N GLN A 157 22.70 36.00 -2.07
CA GLN A 157 21.94 35.19 -3.02
C GLN A 157 21.79 33.75 -2.51
N LEU A 158 20.65 33.15 -2.84
CA LEU A 158 20.38 31.73 -2.67
C LEU A 158 20.44 31.03 -4.02
N SER A 159 21.08 29.87 -4.05
CA SER A 159 21.13 28.98 -5.22
C SER A 159 20.95 27.54 -4.77
N LEU A 160 20.52 26.69 -5.69
CA LEU A 160 20.40 25.26 -5.49
C LEU A 160 21.39 24.50 -6.36
N ALA A 161 21.76 23.32 -5.91
CA ALA A 161 22.49 22.34 -6.70
C ALA A 161 22.01 20.93 -6.42
N LEU A 162 22.01 20.09 -7.46
CA LEU A 162 22.05 18.64 -7.30
C LEU A 162 23.50 18.17 -7.31
N VAL A 163 23.87 17.37 -6.32
CA VAL A 163 25.21 16.75 -6.22
C VAL A 163 25.12 15.24 -6.38
N ASP A 164 26.06 14.65 -7.10
CA ASP A 164 26.16 13.19 -7.22
C ASP A 164 26.89 12.55 -6.03
N GLY A 165 27.01 11.22 -6.05
CA GLY A 165 27.71 10.45 -5.01
C GLY A 165 29.20 10.77 -4.84
N ASN A 166 29.83 11.48 -5.77
CA ASN A 166 31.21 11.96 -5.64
C ASN A 166 31.27 13.40 -5.07
N GLY A 167 30.11 13.99 -4.72
CA GLY A 167 30.00 15.38 -4.31
C GLY A 167 30.12 16.37 -5.47
N THR A 168 30.02 15.92 -6.72
CA THR A 168 30.12 16.80 -7.89
C THR A 168 28.78 17.44 -8.16
N VAL A 169 28.75 18.77 -8.30
CA VAL A 169 27.55 19.50 -8.74
C VAL A 169 27.23 19.11 -10.19
N VAL A 170 26.02 18.59 -10.40
CA VAL A 170 25.57 18.08 -11.70
C VAL A 170 24.68 19.09 -12.42
N THR A 171 23.88 19.84 -11.66
CA THR A 171 23.05 20.95 -12.16
C THR A 171 22.77 21.92 -11.01
N GLY A 172 22.39 23.15 -11.34
CA GLY A 172 22.08 24.18 -10.35
C GLY A 172 21.20 25.29 -10.92
N SER A 173 20.56 26.04 -10.04
CA SER A 173 19.67 27.17 -10.37
C SER A 173 19.77 28.25 -9.29
N GLU A 174 19.56 29.51 -9.66
CA GLU A 174 19.25 30.55 -8.69
C GLU A 174 17.86 30.29 -8.08
N VAL A 175 17.69 30.67 -6.81
CA VAL A 175 16.41 30.61 -6.10
C VAL A 175 15.72 31.95 -6.20
N VAL A 176 14.47 31.93 -6.66
CA VAL A 176 13.61 33.11 -6.66
C VAL A 176 13.00 33.26 -5.28
N VAL A 177 13.36 34.33 -4.58
CA VAL A 177 12.81 34.69 -3.26
C VAL A 177 11.96 35.94 -3.41
N PRO A 178 10.66 35.90 -3.09
CA PRO A 178 9.83 37.10 -3.09
C PRO A 178 10.34 38.16 -2.10
N ASP A 179 10.15 39.44 -2.43
CA ASP A 179 10.48 40.55 -1.53
C ASP A 179 9.54 40.54 -0.30
N GLY A 180 10.11 40.72 0.89
CA GLY A 180 9.34 40.85 2.14
C GLY A 180 10.14 40.51 3.39
N ASP A 181 9.60 40.91 4.55
CA ASP A 181 10.23 40.67 5.86
C ASP A 181 9.74 39.40 6.57
N GLY A 182 8.63 38.82 6.08
CA GLY A 182 8.00 37.62 6.64
C GLY A 182 8.43 36.32 5.97
N TRP A 183 7.72 35.24 6.32
CA TRP A 183 7.80 33.99 5.57
C TRP A 183 7.24 34.17 4.16
N SER A 184 7.95 33.66 3.16
CA SER A 184 7.56 33.69 1.76
C SER A 184 7.99 32.40 1.07
N THR A 185 7.27 32.00 0.02
CA THR A 185 7.61 30.80 -0.75
C THR A 185 8.70 31.11 -1.76
N ALA A 186 9.88 30.55 -1.55
CA ALA A 186 10.97 30.56 -2.51
C ALA A 186 10.88 29.37 -3.47
N THR A 187 11.20 29.59 -4.74
CA THR A 187 11.05 28.58 -5.80
C THR A 187 12.25 28.51 -6.73
N ALA A 188 12.47 27.34 -7.32
CA ALA A 188 13.46 27.09 -8.38
C ALA A 188 13.14 25.78 -9.09
N ALA A 189 13.80 25.52 -10.22
CA ALA A 189 13.72 24.25 -10.92
C ALA A 189 15.12 23.69 -11.19
N LEU A 190 15.30 22.40 -10.97
CA LEU A 190 16.54 21.67 -11.25
C LEU A 190 16.25 20.58 -12.26
N THR A 191 16.95 20.55 -13.39
CA THR A 191 16.80 19.46 -14.38
C THR A 191 18.04 18.57 -14.35
N PRO A 192 17.93 17.31 -13.89
CA PRO A 192 19.03 16.36 -13.97
C PRO A 192 19.43 16.12 -15.43
N PRO A 193 20.72 16.27 -15.80
CA PRO A 193 21.17 15.98 -17.16
C PRO A 193 21.33 14.48 -17.42
N ARG A 194 21.27 13.65 -16.37
CA ARG A 194 21.40 12.19 -16.42
C ARG A 194 20.42 11.60 -15.40
N THR A 195 20.02 10.35 -15.60
CA THR A 195 19.25 9.61 -14.58
C THR A 195 20.21 9.11 -13.51
N GLY A 196 19.92 9.35 -12.24
CA GLY A 196 20.82 9.00 -11.14
C GLY A 196 20.29 9.36 -9.77
N LEU A 197 21.11 9.11 -8.76
CA LEU A 197 20.84 9.49 -7.36
C LEU A 197 21.61 10.77 -7.02
N TYR A 198 20.93 11.68 -6.33
CA TYR A 198 21.42 13.02 -6.02
C TYR A 198 21.22 13.40 -4.56
N GLY A 199 22.00 14.37 -4.09
CA GLY A 199 21.71 15.15 -2.89
C GLY A 199 21.31 16.56 -3.29
N LEU A 200 20.43 17.19 -2.52
CA LEU A 200 20.07 18.60 -2.64
C LEU A 200 21.03 19.45 -1.82
N GLN A 201 21.59 20.49 -2.44
CA GLN A 201 22.32 21.55 -1.76
C GLN A 201 21.61 22.89 -1.93
N ILE A 202 21.33 23.56 -0.81
CA ILE A 202 20.92 24.97 -0.76
C ILE A 202 22.15 25.77 -0.38
N VAL A 203 22.60 26.63 -1.28
CA VAL A 203 23.84 27.40 -1.16
C VAL A 203 23.50 28.87 -0.99
N ALA A 204 23.87 29.41 0.17
CA ALA A 204 23.77 30.82 0.48
C ALA A 204 25.14 31.48 0.31
N THR A 205 25.25 32.51 -0.55
CA THR A 205 26.45 33.34 -0.69
C THR A 205 26.12 34.76 -0.28
N GLY A 206 26.83 35.29 0.71
CA GLY A 206 26.53 36.56 1.37
C GLY A 206 26.75 36.48 2.88
N ASN A 207 26.11 37.38 3.62
CA ASN A 207 26.18 37.42 5.08
C ASN A 207 24.79 37.60 5.71
N GLY A 208 24.62 37.06 6.91
CA GLY A 208 23.39 37.19 7.69
C GLY A 208 22.73 35.85 8.02
N GLU A 209 21.42 35.86 8.23
CA GLU A 209 20.64 34.69 8.67
C GLU A 209 19.47 34.43 7.72
N ILE A 210 19.27 33.16 7.38
CA ILE A 210 18.15 32.67 6.58
C ILE A 210 17.39 31.66 7.43
N ASP A 211 16.07 31.85 7.54
CA ASP A 211 15.19 30.83 8.10
C ASP A 211 14.56 30.02 6.96
N LEU A 212 14.48 28.71 7.12
CA LEU A 212 13.91 27.76 6.15
C LEU A 212 12.93 26.81 6.83
N ASP A 213 11.82 26.54 6.15
CA ASP A 213 10.80 25.58 6.54
C ASP A 213 10.13 25.00 5.27
N ASP A 214 9.30 23.96 5.41
CA ASP A 214 8.49 23.37 4.33
C ASP A 214 9.27 23.06 3.03
N VAL A 215 10.46 22.45 3.15
CA VAL A 215 11.35 22.26 2.00
C VAL A 215 10.93 21.07 1.13
N SER A 216 10.65 21.31 -0.14
CA SER A 216 10.25 20.28 -1.10
C SER A 216 11.12 20.28 -2.35
N LEU A 217 11.31 19.09 -2.90
CA LEU A 217 11.85 18.87 -4.23
C LEU A 217 11.05 17.75 -4.88
N ILE A 218 10.27 18.07 -5.91
CA ILE A 218 9.30 17.13 -6.51
C ILE A 218 9.48 17.11 -8.02
N ALA A 219 9.60 15.93 -8.63
CA ALA A 219 9.66 15.80 -10.08
C ALA A 219 8.33 16.22 -10.74
N GLU A 220 8.37 16.99 -11.83
CA GLU A 220 7.18 17.49 -12.53
C GLU A 220 6.24 16.39 -13.04
N ASP A 221 6.77 15.18 -13.27
CA ASP A 221 6.01 14.02 -13.71
C ASP A 221 5.35 13.24 -12.55
N HIS A 222 5.09 13.89 -11.40
CA HIS A 222 4.36 13.28 -10.29
C HIS A 222 2.88 12.98 -10.64
N TRP A 223 2.24 12.11 -9.86
CA TRP A 223 0.79 11.86 -9.97
C TRP A 223 0.02 13.09 -9.48
N GLY A 224 -1.11 13.41 -10.12
CA GLY A 224 -1.87 14.63 -9.85
C GLY A 224 -1.25 15.91 -10.44
N ALA A 225 -0.22 15.82 -11.28
CA ALA A 225 0.35 16.99 -11.97
C ALA A 225 -0.73 17.72 -12.79
N GLY A 226 -0.89 19.02 -12.51
CA GLY A 226 -1.90 19.88 -13.14
C GLY A 226 -3.30 19.83 -12.51
N ASP A 227 -3.54 18.94 -11.52
CA ASP A 227 -4.80 18.86 -10.81
C ASP A 227 -4.73 19.65 -9.48
N PRO A 228 -5.55 20.69 -9.29
CA PRO A 228 -5.53 21.50 -8.06
C PRO A 228 -6.00 20.74 -6.81
N ARG A 229 -6.71 19.61 -6.94
CA ARG A 229 -7.07 18.75 -5.77
C ARG A 229 -5.80 18.21 -5.12
N TRP A 230 -4.83 17.82 -5.94
CA TRP A 230 -3.49 17.49 -5.49
C TRP A 230 -2.71 18.78 -5.27
N SER A 231 -3.10 19.60 -4.28
CA SER A 231 -2.39 20.84 -3.90
C SER A 231 -1.49 20.67 -2.68
N GLN A 232 -1.80 19.71 -1.79
CA GLN A 232 -1.09 19.41 -0.55
C GLN A 232 0.00 18.34 -0.75
N GLY A 233 -0.29 17.05 -0.54
CA GLY A 233 0.64 15.96 -0.87
C GLY A 233 0.70 15.63 -2.37
N ARG A 234 1.79 15.02 -2.83
CA ARG A 234 1.96 14.53 -4.21
C ARG A 234 2.48 13.10 -4.20
N LEU A 235 2.07 12.29 -5.17
CA LEU A 235 2.50 10.89 -5.24
C LEU A 235 3.48 10.63 -6.38
N ARG A 236 4.38 9.68 -6.18
CA ARG A 236 5.29 9.17 -7.22
C ARG A 236 4.49 8.44 -8.28
N ARG A 237 4.51 8.96 -9.51
CA ARG A 237 3.67 8.46 -10.63
C ARG A 237 3.93 6.99 -10.97
N ASP A 238 5.18 6.56 -10.94
CA ASP A 238 5.59 5.19 -11.26
C ASP A 238 5.03 4.17 -10.25
N LEU A 239 4.99 4.53 -8.96
CA LEU A 239 4.36 3.72 -7.93
C LEU A 239 2.83 3.70 -8.07
N VAL A 240 2.19 4.84 -8.32
CA VAL A 240 0.74 4.87 -8.58
C VAL A 240 0.37 4.07 -9.82
N GLN A 241 1.16 4.15 -10.90
CA GLN A 241 0.92 3.38 -12.11
C GLN A 241 0.93 1.88 -11.85
N SER A 242 1.85 1.40 -11.00
CA SER A 242 1.87 -0.02 -10.61
C SER A 242 0.61 -0.46 -9.85
N LEU A 243 -0.12 0.47 -9.22
CA LEU A 243 -1.43 0.21 -8.60
C LEU A 243 -2.56 0.20 -9.63
N VAL A 244 -2.54 1.12 -10.59
CA VAL A 244 -3.52 1.16 -11.71
C VAL A 244 -3.57 -0.20 -12.42
N ASP A 245 -2.39 -0.76 -12.70
CA ASP A 245 -2.22 -2.03 -13.40
C ASP A 245 -2.79 -3.25 -12.64
N LEU A 246 -3.18 -3.10 -11.36
CA LEU A 246 -3.87 -4.14 -10.58
C LEU A 246 -5.40 -4.09 -10.69
N SER A 247 -5.96 -3.01 -11.23
CA SER A 247 -7.41 -2.72 -11.23
C SER A 247 -8.09 -2.94 -9.84
N PRO A 248 -7.57 -2.32 -8.77
CA PRO A 248 -8.05 -2.56 -7.41
C PRO A 248 -9.46 -1.99 -7.20
N GLY A 249 -10.29 -2.68 -6.41
CA GLY A 249 -11.62 -2.22 -6.03
C GLY A 249 -11.69 -1.43 -4.72
N PHE A 250 -10.64 -1.50 -3.88
CA PHE A 250 -10.58 -0.75 -2.62
C PHE A 250 -9.13 -0.50 -2.16
N LEU A 251 -8.95 0.46 -1.26
CA LEU A 251 -7.70 0.71 -0.52
C LEU A 251 -7.96 0.74 0.99
N ARG A 252 -7.36 -0.19 1.73
CA ARG A 252 -7.27 -0.20 3.20
C ARG A 252 -6.08 0.64 3.66
N PHE A 253 -6.33 1.71 4.41
CA PHE A 253 -5.32 2.66 4.88
C PHE A 253 -5.73 3.25 6.24
N PRO A 254 -4.82 3.86 7.02
CA PRO A 254 -3.38 3.89 6.82
C PRO A 254 -2.74 2.55 7.22
N GLY A 255 -3.54 1.51 7.50
CA GLY A 255 -3.09 0.12 7.62
C GLY A 255 -2.04 -0.13 8.67
N GLY A 256 -1.65 -1.38 8.87
CA GLY A 256 -2.06 -2.14 10.05
C GLY A 256 -1.48 -1.59 11.35
N CYS A 257 -0.24 -1.96 11.69
CA CYS A 257 0.32 -1.67 13.01
C CYS A 257 0.41 -0.17 13.32
N ILE A 258 0.58 0.71 12.31
CA ILE A 258 0.69 2.18 12.54
C ILE A 258 -0.59 2.77 13.12
N VAL A 259 -1.75 2.18 12.82
CA VAL A 259 -3.02 2.61 13.42
C VAL A 259 -2.98 2.47 14.94
N GLU A 260 -2.50 1.33 15.44
CA GLU A 260 -2.43 1.04 16.86
C GLU A 260 -1.28 1.79 17.54
N GLY A 261 -0.16 1.93 16.84
CA GLY A 261 1.09 2.43 17.39
C GLY A 261 1.63 1.55 18.53
N VAL A 262 2.55 2.12 19.31
CA VAL A 262 3.30 1.42 20.37
C VAL A 262 2.97 1.91 21.78
N GLY A 263 1.97 2.78 21.92
CA GLY A 263 1.63 3.49 23.16
C GLY A 263 2.15 4.93 23.18
N ASP A 264 1.97 5.62 24.31
CA ASP A 264 2.44 6.98 24.61
C ASP A 264 2.02 8.03 23.55
N GLY A 265 0.82 7.88 22.96
CA GLY A 265 0.27 8.84 21.98
C GLY A 265 0.76 8.64 20.54
N ASN A 266 1.50 7.57 20.25
CA ASN A 266 2.04 7.27 18.92
C ASN A 266 1.03 6.66 17.93
N GLN A 267 -0.19 6.33 18.35
CA GLN A 267 -1.23 5.87 17.42
C GLN A 267 -1.43 6.84 16.24
N TYR A 268 -1.89 6.32 15.11
CA TYR A 268 -2.24 7.16 13.97
C TYR A 268 -3.44 8.05 14.32
N ASP A 269 -3.27 9.35 14.15
CA ASP A 269 -4.32 10.35 14.39
C ASP A 269 -4.63 11.05 13.05
N TRP A 270 -5.73 10.65 12.41
CA TRP A 270 -6.06 11.10 11.06
C TRP A 270 -6.25 12.62 10.99
N LYS A 271 -6.69 13.27 12.08
CA LYS A 271 -6.89 14.72 12.14
C LYS A 271 -5.58 15.49 12.02
N GLN A 272 -4.46 14.88 12.41
CA GLN A 272 -3.11 15.43 12.26
C GLN A 272 -2.54 15.23 10.85
N THR A 273 -3.31 14.64 9.93
CA THR A 273 -2.88 14.28 8.57
C THR A 273 -3.69 14.97 7.48
N VAL A 274 -4.61 15.86 7.84
CA VAL A 274 -5.46 16.62 6.91
C VAL A 274 -5.26 18.11 7.15
N GLY A 275 -5.58 18.92 6.14
CA GLY A 275 -5.30 20.36 6.16
C GLY A 275 -3.92 20.70 5.60
N PRO A 276 -3.54 21.99 5.63
CA PRO A 276 -2.26 22.48 5.10
C PRO A 276 -1.08 21.69 5.63
N LEU A 277 -0.09 21.40 4.78
CA LEU A 277 1.04 20.52 5.15
C LEU A 277 1.82 21.01 6.39
N HIS A 278 2.03 22.32 6.54
CA HIS A 278 2.71 22.91 7.70
C HIS A 278 1.91 22.87 9.01
N ASP A 279 0.61 22.56 8.96
CA ASP A 279 -0.21 22.37 10.15
C ASP A 279 -0.24 20.89 10.59
N ARG A 280 0.29 19.98 9.77
CA ARG A 280 0.31 18.54 10.06
C ARG A 280 1.45 18.20 11.02
N THR A 281 1.21 17.28 11.95
CA THR A 281 2.16 16.93 13.00
C THR A 281 2.81 15.58 12.70
N PRO A 282 4.11 15.51 12.38
CA PRO A 282 4.82 14.25 12.22
C PRO A 282 4.94 13.45 13.52
N LYS A 283 5.12 12.14 13.38
CA LYS A 283 5.43 11.22 14.49
C LYS A 283 6.63 10.35 14.11
N PHE A 284 7.24 9.69 15.08
CA PHE A 284 8.10 8.57 14.73
C PHE A 284 7.25 7.44 14.14
N ASN A 285 7.75 6.79 13.11
CA ASN A 285 7.10 5.63 12.52
C ASN A 285 7.43 4.40 13.39
N LEU A 286 6.45 3.55 13.74
CA LEU A 286 6.74 2.38 14.60
C LEU A 286 7.75 1.41 13.97
N TRP A 287 7.83 1.35 12.64
CA TRP A 287 8.77 0.46 11.93
C TRP A 287 10.21 0.93 12.08
N ALA A 288 10.44 2.14 12.61
CA ALA A 288 11.73 2.58 13.11
C ALA A 288 12.31 1.66 14.20
N GLU A 289 11.50 0.85 14.90
CA GLU A 289 11.99 -0.15 15.87
C GLU A 289 12.94 -1.18 15.24
N SER A 290 12.75 -1.48 13.96
CA SER A 290 13.59 -2.41 13.20
C SER A 290 14.81 -1.73 12.56
N ARG A 291 14.86 -0.39 12.57
CA ARG A 291 15.98 0.40 12.05
C ARG A 291 17.10 0.48 13.11
N PRO A 292 18.38 0.33 12.71
CA PRO A 292 19.50 0.48 13.65
C PRO A 292 19.54 1.84 14.33
N ASP A 293 19.27 2.91 13.57
CA ASP A 293 19.38 4.30 14.05
C ASP A 293 18.02 4.95 14.37
N GLY A 294 16.92 4.20 14.21
CA GLY A 294 15.55 4.65 14.45
C GLY A 294 15.13 5.84 13.57
N ASP A 295 15.75 5.98 12.41
CA ASP A 295 15.69 7.10 11.46
C ASP A 295 14.50 7.02 10.50
N TYR A 296 13.31 6.71 11.03
CA TYR A 296 12.10 6.67 10.22
C TYR A 296 10.96 7.42 10.92
N SER A 297 10.50 8.47 10.26
CA SER A 297 9.41 9.34 10.70
C SER A 297 8.24 9.17 9.75
N GLN A 298 7.04 9.29 10.30
CA GLN A 298 5.81 9.45 9.56
C GLN A 298 5.54 10.96 9.43
N SER A 299 5.85 11.52 8.27
CA SER A 299 5.82 12.97 8.01
C SER A 299 4.41 13.53 7.88
N ASN A 300 3.43 12.65 7.65
CA ASN A 300 2.04 13.00 7.35
C ASN A 300 1.86 13.89 6.11
N GLN A 301 2.85 13.99 5.22
CA GLN A 301 2.66 14.61 3.89
C GLN A 301 1.66 13.83 3.03
N ILE A 302 1.61 12.51 3.20
CA ILE A 302 0.56 11.65 2.68
C ILE A 302 -0.31 11.25 3.88
N GLY A 303 -1.51 11.82 3.91
CA GLY A 303 -2.50 11.61 4.95
C GLY A 303 -3.83 11.14 4.38
N PHE A 304 -4.88 11.25 5.19
CA PHE A 304 -6.22 10.81 4.78
C PHE A 304 -6.67 11.51 3.50
N TYR A 305 -6.44 12.82 3.35
CA TYR A 305 -6.84 13.55 2.14
C TYR A 305 -6.24 12.93 0.86
N GLU A 306 -4.93 12.67 0.85
CA GLU A 306 -4.25 12.07 -0.29
C GLU A 306 -4.68 10.61 -0.54
N TYR A 307 -4.97 9.83 0.51
CA TYR A 307 -5.50 8.47 0.34
C TYR A 307 -6.90 8.46 -0.28
N PHE A 308 -7.79 9.36 0.14
CA PHE A 308 -9.12 9.51 -0.44
C PHE A 308 -9.07 9.99 -1.89
N LEU A 309 -8.19 10.95 -2.22
CA LEU A 309 -7.97 11.37 -3.62
C LEU A 309 -7.43 10.23 -4.50
N LEU A 310 -6.48 9.44 -3.99
CA LEU A 310 -5.98 8.28 -4.71
C LEU A 310 -7.10 7.26 -4.97
N CYS A 311 -8.01 7.07 -4.00
CA CYS A 311 -9.18 6.22 -4.20
C CYS A 311 -10.10 6.76 -5.29
N GLU A 312 -10.39 8.05 -5.31
CA GLU A 312 -11.22 8.66 -6.35
C GLU A 312 -10.59 8.56 -7.74
N ASP A 313 -9.28 8.86 -7.86
CA ASP A 313 -8.55 8.81 -9.12
C ASP A 313 -8.50 7.39 -9.73
N LEU A 314 -8.49 6.35 -8.90
CA LEU A 314 -8.42 4.95 -9.34
C LEU A 314 -9.76 4.20 -9.21
N ASP A 315 -10.88 4.90 -8.95
CA ASP A 315 -12.22 4.35 -8.71
C ASP A 315 -12.28 3.23 -7.64
N MET A 316 -11.53 3.40 -6.55
CA MET A 316 -11.51 2.51 -5.40
C MET A 316 -12.51 2.96 -4.33
N GLU A 317 -13.06 1.99 -3.58
CA GLU A 317 -13.64 2.27 -2.28
C GLU A 317 -12.54 2.62 -1.26
N PRO A 318 -12.59 3.77 -0.58
CA PRO A 318 -11.70 4.02 0.55
C PRO A 318 -12.15 3.21 1.77
N VAL A 319 -11.21 2.53 2.40
CA VAL A 319 -11.39 1.76 3.64
C VAL A 319 -10.46 2.36 4.71
N PRO A 320 -10.81 3.54 5.26
CA PRO A 320 -10.04 4.15 6.35
C PRO A 320 -10.16 3.31 7.64
N VAL A 321 -9.03 3.11 8.32
CA VAL A 321 -8.95 2.42 9.60
C VAL A 321 -8.66 3.44 10.69
N VAL A 322 -9.56 3.53 11.68
CA VAL A 322 -9.43 4.43 12.83
C VAL A 322 -8.90 3.70 14.05
N TRP A 323 -8.17 4.40 14.90
CA TRP A 323 -7.67 3.84 16.16
C TRP A 323 -8.82 3.50 17.11
N ALA A 324 -8.83 2.29 17.67
CA ALA A 324 -9.89 1.82 18.57
C ALA A 324 -9.61 2.13 20.06
N GLY A 325 -8.58 2.91 20.39
CA GLY A 325 -8.22 3.20 21.79
C GLY A 325 -7.34 2.13 22.45
N LEU A 326 -6.67 1.27 21.67
CA LEU A 326 -5.73 0.25 22.15
C LEU A 326 -4.43 0.35 21.35
N ALA A 327 -3.29 0.34 22.05
CA ALA A 327 -2.00 0.20 21.39
C ALA A 327 -1.79 -1.24 20.89
N CYS A 328 -0.78 -1.45 20.04
CA CYS A 328 -0.50 -2.77 19.49
C CYS A 328 -0.29 -3.78 20.63
N GLN A 329 -1.20 -4.76 20.75
CA GLN A 329 -1.25 -5.67 21.91
C GLN A 329 -0.02 -6.60 21.98
N TYR A 330 0.78 -6.70 20.91
CA TYR A 330 2.11 -7.33 20.96
C TYR A 330 3.17 -6.44 21.61
N ARG A 331 3.13 -5.14 21.34
CA ARG A 331 4.17 -4.19 21.72
C ARG A 331 3.88 -3.51 23.05
N SER A 332 2.60 -3.36 23.39
CA SER A 332 2.14 -2.61 24.55
C SER A 332 1.02 -3.34 25.29
N ARG A 333 0.66 -2.79 26.45
CA ARG A 333 -0.56 -3.12 27.21
C ARG A 333 -1.46 -1.89 27.38
N GLU A 334 -1.09 -0.77 26.77
CA GLU A 334 -1.84 0.46 26.89
C GLU A 334 -3.19 0.35 26.20
N CYS A 335 -4.22 0.74 26.93
CA CYS A 335 -5.60 0.71 26.53
C CYS A 335 -6.31 1.85 27.24
N VAL A 336 -7.04 2.65 26.48
CA VAL A 336 -7.89 3.69 27.03
C VAL A 336 -9.05 3.02 27.77
N ALA A 337 -9.42 3.53 28.95
CA ALA A 337 -10.57 3.00 29.68
C ALA A 337 -11.88 3.43 29.01
N THR A 338 -12.81 2.48 28.80
CA THR A 338 -14.07 2.69 28.04
C THR A 338 -14.95 3.85 28.53
N HIS A 339 -14.90 4.19 29.83
CA HIS A 339 -15.71 5.28 30.39
C HIS A 339 -14.93 6.58 30.59
N SER A 340 -13.69 6.67 30.11
CA SER A 340 -12.86 7.86 30.28
C SER A 340 -13.26 8.98 29.31
N ALA A 341 -12.86 10.21 29.63
CA ALA A 341 -12.99 11.34 28.70
C ALA A 341 -12.13 11.16 27.45
N GLU A 342 -11.03 10.40 27.55
CA GLU A 342 -10.17 10.08 26.42
C GLU A 342 -10.85 9.13 25.44
N PHE A 343 -11.53 8.09 25.91
CA PHE A 343 -12.25 7.18 25.00
C PHE A 343 -13.41 7.89 24.29
N LYS A 344 -14.07 8.85 24.95
CA LYS A 344 -15.06 9.70 24.28
C LYS A 344 -14.46 10.51 23.12
N LYS A 345 -13.21 10.94 23.23
CA LYS A 345 -12.50 11.59 22.11
C LYS A 345 -12.23 10.60 20.98
N VAL A 346 -11.81 9.39 21.29
CA VAL A 346 -11.63 8.32 20.28
C VAL A 346 -12.92 8.07 19.49
N VAL A 347 -14.07 7.99 20.16
CA VAL A 347 -15.38 7.85 19.50
C VAL A 347 -15.69 9.08 18.64
N GLN A 348 -15.46 10.29 19.18
CA GLN A 348 -15.71 11.53 18.43
C GLN A 348 -14.79 11.66 17.21
N ASP A 349 -13.53 11.22 17.29
CA ASP A 349 -12.59 11.26 16.17
C ASP A 349 -13.08 10.40 15.00
N ALA A 350 -13.74 9.28 15.27
CA ALA A 350 -14.34 8.44 14.25
C ALA A 350 -15.61 9.09 13.64
N VAL A 351 -16.42 9.77 14.44
CA VAL A 351 -17.59 10.53 13.95
C VAL A 351 -17.14 11.72 13.08
N ASP A 352 -16.13 12.45 13.53
CA ASP A 352 -15.56 13.59 12.82
C ASP A 352 -14.96 13.18 11.46
N LEU A 353 -14.50 11.93 11.30
CA LEU A 353 -14.05 11.41 10.02
C LEU A 353 -15.20 11.36 9.00
N ILE A 354 -16.39 10.92 9.42
CA ILE A 354 -17.58 10.90 8.55
C ILE A 354 -17.96 12.32 8.15
N ASP A 355 -17.96 13.25 9.09
CA ASP A 355 -18.28 14.65 8.84
C ASP A 355 -17.26 15.32 7.91
N TRP A 356 -15.96 15.12 8.17
CA TRP A 356 -14.89 15.58 7.28
C TRP A 356 -14.99 15.01 5.87
N ALA A 357 -15.27 13.72 5.72
CA ALA A 357 -15.31 13.07 4.42
C ALA A 357 -16.60 13.38 3.64
N THR A 358 -17.75 13.48 4.31
CA THR A 358 -19.07 13.46 3.65
C THR A 358 -19.99 14.63 3.98
N GLY A 359 -19.64 15.46 4.98
CA GLY A 359 -20.44 16.59 5.42
C GLY A 359 -20.48 17.74 4.42
N ASP A 360 -21.41 18.67 4.67
CA ASP A 360 -21.58 19.92 3.91
C ASP A 360 -20.57 20.98 4.40
N PRO A 361 -19.69 21.50 3.53
CA PRO A 361 -18.73 22.55 3.88
C PRO A 361 -19.35 23.84 4.43
N ALA A 362 -20.63 24.12 4.16
CA ALA A 362 -21.32 25.29 4.70
C ALA A 362 -21.75 25.11 6.17
N GLU A 363 -21.90 23.87 6.63
CA GLU A 363 -22.48 23.53 7.93
C GLU A 363 -21.45 22.91 8.90
N SER A 364 -20.34 22.37 8.38
CA SER A 364 -19.30 21.72 9.17
C SER A 364 -17.91 22.32 8.97
N PRO A 365 -17.17 22.66 10.05
CA PRO A 365 -15.77 23.06 9.95
C PRO A 365 -14.87 21.94 9.42
N TRP A 366 -15.23 20.67 9.66
CA TRP A 366 -14.49 19.53 9.13
C TRP A 366 -14.67 19.40 7.62
N ALA A 367 -15.90 19.50 7.12
CA ALA A 367 -16.15 19.52 5.68
C ALA A 367 -15.57 20.78 5.01
N ALA A 368 -15.57 21.93 5.70
CA ALA A 368 -14.91 23.14 5.23
C ALA A 368 -13.40 22.96 5.07
N LEU A 369 -12.75 22.20 5.97
CA LEU A 369 -11.33 21.86 5.85
C LEU A 369 -11.05 21.01 4.59
N ARG A 370 -11.91 20.04 4.27
CA ARG A 370 -11.85 19.25 3.01
C ARG A 370 -12.01 20.16 1.78
N ALA A 371 -13.01 21.05 1.81
CA ALA A 371 -13.25 22.00 0.73
C ALA A 371 -12.08 22.96 0.50
N ALA A 372 -11.48 23.47 1.59
CA ALA A 372 -10.31 24.35 1.53
C ALA A 372 -9.05 23.67 0.95
N ALA A 373 -8.96 22.34 1.04
CA ALA A 373 -7.90 21.56 0.38
C ALA A 373 -8.09 21.43 -1.15
N GLY A 374 -9.26 21.84 -1.68
CA GLY A 374 -9.59 21.80 -3.10
C GLY A 374 -10.67 20.78 -3.46
N HIS A 375 -11.33 20.14 -2.49
CA HIS A 375 -12.35 19.12 -2.73
C HIS A 375 -13.65 19.42 -1.96
N PRO A 376 -14.55 20.27 -2.50
CA PRO A 376 -15.80 20.63 -1.82
C PRO A 376 -16.84 19.50 -1.82
N GLU A 377 -16.81 18.62 -2.81
CA GLU A 377 -17.74 17.50 -2.91
C GLU A 377 -17.48 16.45 -1.81
N PRO A 378 -18.49 15.67 -1.40
CA PRO A 378 -18.27 14.59 -0.44
C PRO A 378 -17.46 13.46 -1.09
N PHE A 379 -16.50 12.91 -0.35
CA PHE A 379 -15.86 11.66 -0.74
C PHE A 379 -16.84 10.48 -0.65
N ARG A 380 -16.59 9.45 -1.47
CA ARG A 380 -17.19 8.13 -1.24
C ARG A 380 -16.69 7.60 0.11
N LEU A 381 -17.58 7.08 0.95
CA LEU A 381 -17.21 6.43 2.20
C LEU A 381 -18.28 5.39 2.51
N ASN A 382 -18.01 4.11 2.28
CA ASN A 382 -18.97 3.03 2.57
C ASN A 382 -18.48 2.10 3.69
N TYR A 383 -17.18 2.19 4.01
CA TYR A 383 -16.47 1.28 4.90
C TYR A 383 -15.68 2.08 5.93
N VAL A 384 -15.61 1.58 7.16
CA VAL A 384 -14.64 2.03 8.18
C VAL A 384 -14.10 0.81 8.92
N GLY A 385 -12.78 0.69 9.00
CA GLY A 385 -12.11 -0.22 9.91
C GLY A 385 -11.96 0.38 11.30
N ILE A 386 -12.27 -0.40 12.34
CA ILE A 386 -12.20 0.07 13.72
C ILE A 386 -11.13 -0.75 14.44
N GLY A 387 -9.93 -0.19 14.57
CA GLY A 387 -8.74 -0.88 15.07
C GLY A 387 -8.10 -1.82 14.05
N ASN A 388 -6.92 -2.33 14.40
CA ASN A 388 -6.16 -3.30 13.62
C ASN A 388 -5.65 -4.39 14.56
N GLU A 389 -5.76 -5.67 14.21
CA GLU A 389 -5.31 -6.83 15.02
C GLU A 389 -5.71 -6.83 16.52
N ASN A 390 -6.62 -5.93 16.90
CA ASN A 390 -7.09 -5.79 18.26
C ASN A 390 -8.07 -6.92 18.58
N HIS A 391 -8.10 -7.33 19.84
CA HIS A 391 -8.88 -8.49 20.25
C HIS A 391 -9.20 -8.51 21.74
N GLY A 392 -10.22 -9.28 22.08
CA GLY A 392 -10.70 -9.51 23.44
C GLY A 392 -11.74 -8.48 23.90
N ASP A 393 -12.34 -8.75 25.07
CA ASP A 393 -13.55 -8.08 25.55
C ASP A 393 -13.44 -6.55 25.59
N GLN A 394 -12.25 -6.03 25.90
CA GLN A 394 -12.02 -4.59 25.97
C GLN A 394 -12.10 -3.94 24.57
N TYR A 395 -11.47 -4.56 23.57
CA TYR A 395 -11.58 -4.12 22.18
C TYR A 395 -13.01 -4.26 21.67
N HIS A 396 -13.69 -5.38 21.96
CA HIS A 396 -15.07 -5.59 21.54
C HIS A 396 -16.03 -4.53 22.08
N ARG A 397 -15.86 -4.10 23.35
CA ARG A 397 -16.60 -2.96 23.91
C ARG A 397 -16.29 -1.64 23.20
N HIS A 398 -15.03 -1.41 22.84
CA HIS A 398 -14.63 -0.20 22.12
C HIS A 398 -15.22 -0.17 20.70
N PHE A 399 -15.12 -1.31 20.00
CA PHE A 399 -15.71 -1.51 18.69
C PHE A 399 -17.20 -1.20 18.70
N ASP A 400 -17.95 -1.78 19.63
CA ASP A 400 -19.40 -1.57 19.72
C ASP A 400 -19.75 -0.09 19.97
N ALA A 401 -19.03 0.58 20.88
CA ALA A 401 -19.28 1.99 21.16
C ALA A 401 -18.97 2.92 19.97
N ILE A 402 -17.92 2.61 19.20
CA ILE A 402 -17.57 3.37 17.99
C ILE A 402 -18.61 3.07 16.89
N LEU A 403 -18.93 1.80 16.64
CA LEU A 403 -19.92 1.39 15.65
C LEU A 403 -21.27 2.07 15.91
N ASP A 404 -21.77 2.02 17.15
CA ASP A 404 -23.05 2.63 17.52
C ASP A 404 -23.06 4.14 17.24
N ALA A 405 -21.94 4.83 17.49
CA ALA A 405 -21.81 6.25 17.21
C ALA A 405 -21.78 6.56 15.71
N LEU A 406 -21.09 5.74 14.91
CA LEU A 406 -21.04 5.89 13.45
C LEU A 406 -22.40 5.60 12.81
N GLU A 407 -23.09 4.54 13.24
CA GLU A 407 -24.41 4.18 12.72
C GLU A 407 -25.46 5.24 13.05
N ALA A 408 -25.32 5.91 14.21
CA ALA A 408 -26.20 7.00 14.59
C ALA A 408 -26.09 8.23 13.68
N VAL A 409 -24.90 8.52 13.14
CA VAL A 409 -24.68 9.69 12.26
C VAL A 409 -24.81 9.34 10.78
N ARG A 410 -24.50 8.11 10.38
CA ARG A 410 -24.57 7.66 8.99
C ARG A 410 -24.93 6.18 8.91
N PRO A 411 -26.24 5.84 8.99
CA PRO A 411 -26.68 4.45 8.99
C PRO A 411 -26.44 3.76 7.65
N GLY A 412 -26.25 2.45 7.69
CA GLY A 412 -26.10 1.61 6.50
C GLY A 412 -24.67 1.46 5.96
N MET A 413 -23.66 1.95 6.71
CA MET A 413 -22.26 1.67 6.41
C MET A 413 -21.87 0.23 6.76
N ARG A 414 -20.71 -0.19 6.28
CA ARG A 414 -20.06 -1.48 6.57
C ARG A 414 -18.90 -1.24 7.55
N TYR A 415 -18.83 -2.03 8.63
CA TYR A 415 -17.82 -1.85 9.67
C TYR A 415 -16.88 -3.05 9.74
N ILE A 416 -15.58 -2.80 9.69
CA ILE A 416 -14.57 -3.87 9.70
C ILE A 416 -14.06 -4.08 11.12
N LEU A 417 -14.28 -5.29 11.63
CA LEU A 417 -13.88 -5.77 12.96
C LEU A 417 -12.61 -6.62 12.84
N ALA A 418 -11.57 -6.31 13.61
CA ALA A 418 -10.37 -7.12 13.65
C ALA A 418 -10.62 -8.50 14.32
N SER A 419 -10.13 -9.57 13.68
CA SER A 419 -10.12 -10.92 14.27
C SER A 419 -8.88 -11.22 15.12
N GLY A 420 -8.01 -10.22 15.31
CA GLY A 420 -6.69 -10.41 15.87
C GLY A 420 -5.66 -10.82 14.81
N PRO A 421 -4.43 -11.11 15.25
CA PRO A 421 -3.25 -11.21 14.37
C PRO A 421 -3.03 -12.58 13.72
N PHE A 422 -3.84 -13.57 14.08
CA PHE A 422 -3.65 -14.95 13.64
C PHE A 422 -4.97 -15.56 13.16
N PRO A 423 -4.94 -16.44 12.15
CA PRO A 423 -6.15 -17.00 11.53
C PRO A 423 -6.82 -18.11 12.36
N LYS A 424 -6.52 -18.19 13.67
CA LYS A 424 -7.04 -19.17 14.63
C LYS A 424 -6.72 -18.80 16.08
N GLY A 425 -7.36 -19.49 17.00
CA GLY A 425 -7.12 -19.39 18.44
C GLY A 425 -8.06 -18.41 19.13
N LYS A 426 -7.88 -18.24 20.44
CA LYS A 426 -8.83 -17.52 21.29
C LYS A 426 -9.17 -16.08 20.80
N PRO A 427 -8.22 -15.23 20.36
CA PRO A 427 -8.54 -13.93 19.78
C PRO A 427 -9.50 -14.03 18.58
N PHE A 428 -9.15 -14.89 17.62
CA PHE A 428 -9.90 -15.14 16.39
C PHE A 428 -11.30 -15.68 16.65
N GLU A 429 -11.40 -16.73 17.46
CA GLU A 429 -12.67 -17.34 17.84
C GLU A 429 -13.57 -16.36 18.61
N GLY A 430 -12.98 -15.52 19.47
CA GLY A 430 -13.69 -14.50 20.22
C GLY A 430 -14.31 -13.42 19.33
N SER A 431 -13.55 -12.88 18.37
CA SER A 431 -14.08 -11.88 17.43
C SER A 431 -15.11 -12.48 16.47
N TRP A 432 -14.93 -13.72 16.01
CA TRP A 432 -15.96 -14.44 15.25
C TRP A 432 -17.26 -14.59 16.05
N ALA A 433 -17.17 -15.01 17.31
CA ALA A 433 -18.33 -15.11 18.20
C ALA A 433 -19.04 -13.76 18.34
N HIS A 434 -18.28 -12.67 18.54
CA HIS A 434 -18.80 -11.30 18.62
C HIS A 434 -19.53 -10.84 17.35
N ALA A 435 -19.09 -11.32 16.18
CA ALA A 435 -19.63 -10.92 14.87
C ALA A 435 -20.81 -11.77 14.37
N THR A 436 -21.10 -12.92 15.00
CA THR A 436 -22.00 -13.99 14.50
C THR A 436 -23.35 -13.51 13.93
N ASN A 437 -23.97 -12.45 14.48
CA ASN A 437 -25.29 -11.98 14.05
C ASN A 437 -25.29 -10.52 13.57
N ARG A 438 -24.18 -10.04 13.02
CA ARG A 438 -24.01 -8.64 12.61
C ARG A 438 -23.81 -8.53 11.10
N SER A 439 -24.90 -8.33 10.36
CA SER A 439 -24.86 -8.27 8.89
C SER A 439 -24.18 -7.03 8.32
N ASN A 440 -24.09 -5.95 9.08
CA ASN A 440 -23.34 -4.74 8.73
C ASN A 440 -21.83 -4.84 9.06
N VAL A 441 -21.37 -5.94 9.63
CA VAL A 441 -19.97 -6.17 9.99
C VAL A 441 -19.26 -7.05 8.96
N ILE A 442 -17.99 -6.73 8.73
CA ILE A 442 -17.02 -7.55 8.03
C ILE A 442 -15.94 -7.93 9.05
N LEU A 443 -15.61 -9.21 9.16
CA LEU A 443 -14.52 -9.66 10.00
C LEU A 443 -13.21 -9.71 9.19
N ASP A 444 -12.18 -9.03 9.69
CA ASP A 444 -10.85 -8.94 9.08
C ASP A 444 -9.93 -10.05 9.58
N GLU A 445 -9.59 -10.99 8.70
CA GLU A 445 -8.68 -12.10 8.95
C GLU A 445 -7.28 -11.86 8.36
N HIS A 446 -6.25 -12.07 9.18
CA HIS A 446 -4.86 -11.94 8.77
C HIS A 446 -4.16 -13.31 8.70
N SER A 447 -3.35 -13.52 7.66
CA SER A 447 -2.67 -14.79 7.40
C SER A 447 -1.26 -14.62 6.83
N TYR A 448 -0.24 -14.78 7.69
CA TYR A 448 1.16 -14.88 7.27
C TYR A 448 1.68 -16.30 7.55
N ALA A 449 1.73 -17.14 6.51
CA ALA A 449 2.00 -18.57 6.67
C ALA A 449 2.87 -19.14 5.54
N LYS A 450 3.34 -20.38 5.70
CA LYS A 450 4.13 -21.06 4.66
C LYS A 450 3.27 -21.36 3.42
N PRO A 451 3.85 -21.47 2.20
CA PRO A 451 3.10 -21.79 0.99
C PRO A 451 2.17 -23.01 1.10
N SER A 452 2.63 -24.11 1.70
CA SER A 452 1.78 -25.30 1.91
C SER A 452 0.51 -25.01 2.70
N TRP A 453 0.53 -24.10 3.68
CA TRP A 453 -0.66 -23.74 4.42
C TRP A 453 -1.71 -23.08 3.52
N PHE A 454 -1.31 -22.20 2.60
CA PHE A 454 -2.24 -21.54 1.67
C PHE A 454 -2.92 -22.55 0.74
N ILE A 455 -2.17 -23.51 0.22
CA ILE A 455 -2.72 -24.62 -0.58
C ILE A 455 -3.73 -25.42 0.27
N ASP A 456 -3.35 -25.79 1.50
CA ASP A 456 -4.22 -26.52 2.44
C ASP A 456 -5.46 -25.72 2.87
N GLN A 457 -5.44 -24.39 2.76
CA GLN A 457 -6.55 -23.48 3.08
C GLN A 457 -7.40 -23.08 1.86
N SER A 458 -7.18 -23.70 0.70
CA SER A 458 -7.99 -23.45 -0.51
C SER A 458 -9.48 -23.73 -0.34
N THR A 459 -9.90 -24.47 0.69
CA THR A 459 -11.32 -24.72 1.04
C THR A 459 -11.72 -24.10 2.37
N ARG A 460 -10.94 -23.14 2.89
CA ARG A 460 -11.13 -22.56 4.24
C ARG A 460 -12.55 -22.04 4.46
N TYR A 461 -13.08 -21.28 3.50
CA TYR A 461 -14.36 -20.59 3.63
C TYR A 461 -15.57 -21.46 3.27
N ASP A 462 -15.35 -22.64 2.69
CA ASP A 462 -16.40 -23.55 2.22
C ASP A 462 -17.35 -23.98 3.36
N SER A 463 -16.87 -24.05 4.60
CA SER A 463 -17.67 -24.44 5.77
C SER A 463 -18.12 -23.27 6.65
N TYR A 464 -17.80 -22.03 6.31
CA TYR A 464 -18.10 -20.89 7.16
C TYR A 464 -19.61 -20.59 7.17
N PRO A 465 -20.17 -19.97 8.23
CA PRO A 465 -21.56 -19.55 8.25
C PRO A 465 -21.85 -18.53 7.13
N ARG A 466 -23.01 -18.65 6.46
CA ARG A 466 -23.48 -17.71 5.41
C ARG A 466 -24.48 -16.67 5.95
N THR A 467 -24.55 -16.56 7.26
CA THR A 467 -25.43 -15.63 7.99
C THR A 467 -24.59 -14.78 8.93
N GLY A 468 -24.93 -13.51 9.07
CA GLY A 468 -24.22 -12.58 9.94
C GLY A 468 -23.11 -11.83 9.21
N ALA A 469 -21.93 -11.74 9.84
CA ALA A 469 -20.81 -10.99 9.30
C ALA A 469 -20.23 -11.63 8.03
N ARG A 470 -19.73 -10.77 7.14
CA ARG A 470 -18.93 -11.20 5.98
C ARG A 470 -17.45 -11.25 6.33
N VAL A 471 -16.61 -11.70 5.40
CA VAL A 471 -15.17 -11.83 5.61
C VAL A 471 -14.39 -10.86 4.74
N MET A 472 -13.37 -10.26 5.34
CA MET A 472 -12.24 -9.64 4.66
C MET A 472 -10.99 -10.45 4.98
N VAL A 473 -10.20 -10.78 3.97
CA VAL A 473 -8.82 -11.26 4.16
C VAL A 473 -7.90 -10.05 4.02
N GLY A 474 -7.83 -9.23 5.06
CA GLY A 474 -7.27 -7.88 4.96
C GLY A 474 -5.75 -7.80 5.03
N GLU A 475 -5.10 -8.92 5.37
CA GLU A 475 -3.66 -9.12 5.20
C GLU A 475 -3.38 -10.60 4.93
N TYR A 476 -2.76 -10.91 3.80
CA TYR A 476 -2.19 -12.24 3.60
C TYR A 476 -0.93 -12.24 2.75
N ALA A 477 -0.14 -13.28 2.99
CA ALA A 477 1.12 -13.54 2.30
C ALA A 477 1.59 -14.96 2.57
N ALA A 478 2.00 -15.69 1.52
CA ALA A 478 2.62 -17.02 1.65
C ALA A 478 4.08 -16.96 2.12
N HIS A 479 4.31 -16.19 3.19
CA HIS A 479 5.58 -16.05 3.86
C HIS A 479 5.37 -15.96 5.39
N PRO A 480 5.94 -16.87 6.20
CA PRO A 480 5.81 -16.80 7.66
C PRO A 480 6.42 -15.52 8.25
N ALA A 481 5.69 -14.88 9.17
CA ALA A 481 6.08 -13.62 9.80
C ALA A 481 7.45 -13.64 10.53
N TYR A 482 7.96 -14.82 10.92
CA TYR A 482 9.23 -14.97 11.64
C TYR A 482 9.90 -16.31 11.33
N SER A 483 10.32 -16.53 10.08
CA SER A 483 10.91 -17.82 9.70
C SER A 483 12.35 -17.99 10.24
N LEU A 484 12.69 -19.22 10.65
CA LEU A 484 14.08 -19.59 10.95
C LEU A 484 15.02 -19.27 9.76
N SER A 485 14.53 -19.39 8.52
CA SER A 485 15.31 -19.02 7.32
C SER A 485 15.70 -17.55 7.30
N GLN A 486 14.82 -16.64 7.71
CA GLN A 486 15.16 -15.21 7.84
C GLN A 486 16.22 -14.97 8.91
N MET A 487 16.15 -15.68 10.05
CA MET A 487 17.18 -15.59 11.10
C MET A 487 18.56 -16.05 10.63
N PHE A 488 18.63 -16.97 9.65
CA PHE A 488 19.88 -17.41 9.02
C PHE A 488 20.20 -16.68 7.70
N GLY A 489 19.54 -15.54 7.41
CA GLY A 489 19.82 -14.72 6.23
C GLY A 489 19.41 -15.36 4.89
N ARG A 490 18.60 -16.42 4.89
CA ARG A 490 18.05 -17.02 3.67
C ARG A 490 16.73 -16.35 3.34
N ASP A 491 16.76 -15.53 2.30
CA ASP A 491 15.59 -14.83 1.81
C ASP A 491 14.85 -15.64 0.73
N THR A 492 13.67 -16.14 1.09
CA THR A 492 12.77 -16.91 0.23
C THR A 492 11.47 -16.16 -0.07
N SER A 493 11.40 -14.86 0.24
CA SER A 493 10.19 -14.08 -0.03
C SER A 493 9.96 -13.93 -1.53
N ASN A 494 8.68 -13.80 -1.88
CA ASN A 494 8.20 -13.49 -3.22
C ASN A 494 8.71 -14.45 -4.30
N SER A 495 8.71 -15.73 -3.99
CA SER A 495 9.04 -16.79 -4.94
C SER A 495 7.81 -17.22 -5.73
N TRP A 496 8.04 -17.87 -6.86
CA TRP A 496 6.96 -18.44 -7.66
C TRP A 496 6.18 -19.52 -6.89
N GLU A 497 6.83 -20.27 -6.01
CA GLU A 497 6.18 -21.19 -5.08
C GLU A 497 5.18 -20.47 -4.16
N SER A 498 5.54 -19.31 -3.58
CA SER A 498 4.59 -18.51 -2.79
C SER A 498 3.43 -17.98 -3.65
N ALA A 499 3.72 -17.53 -4.87
CA ALA A 499 2.71 -16.99 -5.78
C ALA A 499 1.68 -18.05 -6.20
N VAL A 500 2.13 -19.26 -6.56
CA VAL A 500 1.25 -20.39 -6.90
C VAL A 500 0.41 -20.85 -5.70
N ALA A 501 0.98 -20.84 -4.50
CA ALA A 501 0.24 -21.18 -3.29
C ALA A 501 -0.86 -20.15 -2.97
N GLU A 502 -0.56 -18.86 -3.12
CA GLU A 502 -1.55 -17.78 -3.00
C GLU A 502 -2.64 -17.89 -4.07
N ALA A 503 -2.29 -18.21 -5.31
CA ALA A 503 -3.26 -18.45 -6.37
C ALA A 503 -4.23 -19.58 -6.00
N ALA A 504 -3.73 -20.69 -5.47
CA ALA A 504 -4.57 -21.81 -5.01
C ALA A 504 -5.54 -21.37 -3.90
N PHE A 505 -5.05 -20.60 -2.92
CA PHE A 505 -5.88 -20.02 -1.86
C PHE A 505 -6.96 -19.07 -2.42
N LEU A 506 -6.60 -18.21 -3.37
CA LEU A 506 -7.51 -17.26 -4.00
C LEU A 506 -8.65 -17.94 -4.78
N THR A 507 -8.46 -19.17 -5.28
CA THR A 507 -9.57 -19.94 -5.84
C THR A 507 -10.66 -20.23 -4.80
N GLY A 508 -10.27 -20.46 -3.55
CA GLY A 508 -11.17 -20.61 -2.41
C GLY A 508 -11.90 -19.33 -2.05
N VAL A 509 -11.19 -18.20 -2.14
CA VAL A 509 -11.76 -16.86 -1.94
C VAL A 509 -12.84 -16.58 -2.98
N GLU A 510 -12.56 -16.72 -4.28
CA GLU A 510 -13.55 -16.48 -5.33
C GLU A 510 -14.73 -17.45 -5.28
N ARG A 511 -14.48 -18.73 -4.98
CA ARG A 511 -15.54 -19.73 -4.86
C ARG A 511 -16.53 -19.38 -3.74
N ASN A 512 -16.08 -18.65 -2.72
CA ASN A 512 -16.90 -18.19 -1.61
C ASN A 512 -17.11 -16.66 -1.65
N ALA A 513 -17.18 -16.04 -2.83
CA ALA A 513 -17.45 -14.60 -2.97
C ALA A 513 -18.86 -14.18 -2.48
N ASP A 514 -19.73 -15.13 -2.17
CA ASP A 514 -20.97 -14.91 -1.42
C ASP A 514 -20.71 -14.44 0.02
N LEU A 515 -19.60 -14.89 0.61
CA LEU A 515 -19.18 -14.62 1.98
C LEU A 515 -17.97 -13.67 2.06
N VAL A 516 -16.93 -13.95 1.28
CA VAL A 516 -15.69 -13.15 1.26
C VAL A 516 -15.93 -11.93 0.39
N GLU A 517 -15.96 -10.76 1.01
CA GLU A 517 -16.23 -9.49 0.32
C GLU A 517 -14.96 -8.79 -0.15
N MET A 518 -13.85 -8.98 0.57
CA MET A 518 -12.59 -8.26 0.34
C MET A 518 -11.38 -9.15 0.58
N THR A 519 -10.33 -8.94 -0.21
CA THR A 519 -9.01 -9.53 -0.01
C THR A 519 -7.93 -8.56 -0.45
N CYS A 520 -6.87 -8.42 0.35
CA CYS A 520 -5.69 -7.67 -0.02
C CYS A 520 -4.41 -8.31 0.54
N TYR A 521 -3.42 -8.45 -0.33
CA TYR A 521 -2.10 -8.95 0.03
C TYR A 521 -1.34 -7.85 0.78
N ALA A 522 -0.51 -8.26 1.75
CA ALA A 522 0.27 -7.32 2.57
C ALA A 522 1.71 -7.81 2.85
N PRO A 523 2.67 -6.88 3.01
CA PRO A 523 2.61 -5.45 2.68
C PRO A 523 2.68 -5.12 1.19
N LEU A 524 2.20 -3.94 0.79
CA LEU A 524 2.13 -3.52 -0.61
C LEU A 524 3.49 -3.13 -1.20
N PHE A 525 4.16 -2.14 -0.60
CA PHE A 525 5.38 -1.55 -1.14
C PHE A 525 6.61 -1.86 -0.27
N ALA A 526 7.78 -1.90 -0.91
CA ALA A 526 9.05 -1.89 -0.20
C ALA A 526 10.19 -1.23 -0.96
N LEU A 527 10.84 -0.27 -0.31
CA LEU A 527 12.14 0.22 -0.74
C LEU A 527 13.18 -0.87 -0.56
N ASN A 528 13.79 -1.31 -1.66
CA ASN A 528 14.52 -2.57 -1.73
C ASN A 528 15.65 -2.71 -0.69
N ASP A 529 16.42 -1.64 -0.51
CA ASP A 529 17.62 -1.65 0.33
C ASP A 529 17.31 -1.30 1.81
N ALA A 530 16.05 -1.05 2.14
CA ALA A 530 15.63 -0.58 3.46
C ALA A 530 14.50 -1.40 4.10
N LYS A 531 14.22 -2.61 3.58
CA LYS A 531 13.14 -3.49 4.04
C LYS A 531 13.21 -3.78 5.54
N GLN A 532 12.14 -3.43 6.25
CA GLN A 532 11.81 -3.89 7.60
C GLN A 532 11.06 -5.24 7.55
N TRP A 533 10.25 -5.44 6.52
CA TRP A 533 9.57 -6.69 6.18
C TRP A 533 9.93 -7.13 4.76
N ARG A 534 10.29 -8.40 4.57
CA ARG A 534 10.94 -8.89 3.33
C ARG A 534 9.99 -9.25 2.19
N HIS A 535 8.77 -9.66 2.51
CA HIS A 535 7.80 -10.10 1.51
C HIS A 535 6.86 -8.96 1.17
N ASN A 536 6.78 -8.53 -0.09
CA ASN A 536 6.04 -7.33 -0.50
C ASN A 536 5.50 -7.49 -1.92
N MET A 537 4.39 -6.83 -2.25
CA MET A 537 3.80 -6.99 -3.57
C MET A 537 4.66 -6.33 -4.65
N ILE A 538 5.17 -5.13 -4.34
CA ILE A 538 5.91 -4.26 -5.25
C ILE A 538 7.20 -3.80 -4.54
N GLU A 539 8.33 -4.06 -5.17
CA GLU A 539 9.63 -3.57 -4.68
C GLU A 539 10.08 -2.39 -5.53
N PHE A 540 10.72 -1.41 -4.92
CA PHE A 540 11.15 -0.21 -5.64
C PHE A 540 12.49 0.31 -5.15
N THR A 541 13.07 1.21 -5.92
CA THR A 541 14.17 2.11 -5.58
C THR A 541 13.72 3.54 -5.85
N GLN A 542 14.61 4.49 -5.63
CA GLN A 542 14.32 5.90 -5.93
C GLN A 542 14.20 6.16 -7.44
N LEU A 543 14.57 5.19 -8.30
CA LEU A 543 14.53 5.31 -9.76
C LEU A 543 13.64 4.27 -10.45
N LEU A 544 13.43 3.11 -9.82
CA LEU A 544 12.82 1.95 -10.46
C LEU A 544 11.67 1.41 -9.60
N VAL A 545 10.64 0.88 -10.27
CA VAL A 545 9.56 0.11 -9.65
C VAL A 545 9.56 -1.27 -10.28
N GLN A 546 9.46 -2.30 -9.45
CA GLN A 546 9.53 -3.70 -9.85
C GLN A 546 8.41 -4.51 -9.19
N PRO A 547 7.35 -4.82 -9.95
CA PRO A 547 6.38 -5.83 -9.55
C PRO A 547 7.05 -7.19 -9.28
N THR A 548 6.60 -7.87 -8.22
CA THR A 548 7.07 -9.23 -7.89
C THR A 548 6.30 -10.29 -8.68
N VAL A 549 6.73 -11.55 -8.61
CA VAL A 549 5.95 -12.65 -9.21
C VAL A 549 4.60 -12.88 -8.52
N ASN A 550 4.45 -12.48 -7.24
CA ASN A 550 3.18 -12.51 -6.51
C ASN A 550 2.22 -11.43 -7.01
N TYR A 551 2.75 -10.25 -7.36
CA TYR A 551 1.96 -9.18 -8.00
C TYR A 551 1.25 -9.69 -9.25
N GLU A 552 1.93 -10.48 -10.10
CA GLU A 552 1.34 -11.00 -11.33
C GLU A 552 0.16 -11.95 -11.08
N ILE A 553 0.15 -12.65 -9.93
CA ILE A 553 -1.01 -13.43 -9.49
C ILE A 553 -2.14 -12.50 -9.04
N GLN A 554 -1.85 -11.48 -8.24
CA GLN A 554 -2.86 -10.50 -7.83
C GLN A 554 -3.50 -9.81 -9.04
N ARG A 555 -2.67 -9.43 -10.02
CA ARG A 555 -3.12 -8.86 -11.28
C ARG A 555 -4.00 -9.82 -12.09
N LEU A 556 -3.53 -11.06 -12.31
CA LEU A 556 -4.29 -12.07 -13.08
C LEU A 556 -5.65 -12.39 -12.44
N PHE A 557 -5.75 -12.32 -11.11
CA PHE A 557 -7.01 -12.48 -10.40
C PHE A 557 -7.87 -11.20 -10.42
N GLY A 558 -7.29 -10.03 -10.17
CA GLY A 558 -8.02 -8.76 -10.05
C GLY A 558 -8.58 -8.20 -11.36
N GLU A 559 -7.85 -8.34 -12.47
CA GLU A 559 -8.29 -7.82 -13.79
C GLU A 559 -9.43 -8.64 -14.43
N ALA A 560 -9.73 -9.82 -13.90
CA ALA A 560 -10.61 -10.80 -14.54
C ALA A 560 -11.68 -11.33 -13.58
N VAL A 561 -12.58 -10.46 -13.14
CA VAL A 561 -13.65 -10.77 -12.19
C VAL A 561 -15.00 -10.53 -12.85
N GLY A 562 -15.79 -11.60 -12.99
CA GLY A 562 -17.15 -11.54 -13.51
C GLY A 562 -18.20 -11.23 -12.43
N ALA A 563 -19.42 -10.92 -12.86
CA ALA A 563 -20.47 -10.43 -11.96
C ALA A 563 -20.98 -11.44 -10.93
N PHE A 564 -20.91 -12.74 -11.22
CA PHE A 564 -21.41 -13.80 -10.33
C PHE A 564 -20.36 -14.89 -10.09
N ALA A 565 -20.36 -15.47 -8.89
CA ALA A 565 -19.56 -16.65 -8.59
C ALA A 565 -20.15 -17.87 -9.29
N LEU A 566 -19.36 -18.56 -10.10
CA LEU A 566 -19.74 -19.78 -10.80
C LEU A 566 -19.22 -21.01 -10.03
N THR A 567 -19.89 -22.14 -10.19
CA THR A 567 -19.36 -23.41 -9.68
C THR A 567 -18.29 -23.92 -10.64
N ALA A 568 -17.15 -24.33 -10.12
CA ALA A 568 -16.07 -25.00 -10.85
C ALA A 568 -15.73 -26.31 -10.16
N ASP A 569 -16.33 -27.41 -10.62
CA ASP A 569 -16.09 -28.76 -10.07
C ASP A 569 -14.82 -29.35 -10.69
N VAL A 570 -13.84 -29.69 -9.84
CA VAL A 570 -12.51 -30.19 -10.25
C VAL A 570 -12.34 -31.63 -9.74
N ASP A 571 -11.95 -32.57 -10.62
CA ASP A 571 -11.72 -33.98 -10.25
C ASP A 571 -10.23 -34.36 -10.11
N GLY A 572 -9.31 -33.42 -10.36
CA GLY A 572 -7.86 -33.64 -10.41
C GLY A 572 -7.13 -33.22 -9.14
N GLU A 573 -6.31 -34.11 -8.59
CA GLU A 573 -5.49 -33.82 -7.41
C GLU A 573 -4.37 -32.80 -7.71
N GLY A 574 -4.26 -31.79 -6.85
CA GLY A 574 -3.27 -30.70 -6.99
C GLY A 574 -3.62 -29.71 -8.10
N VAL A 575 -4.86 -29.76 -8.61
CA VAL A 575 -5.44 -28.76 -9.49
C VAL A 575 -6.55 -28.03 -8.74
N PHE A 576 -6.52 -26.71 -8.76
CA PHE A 576 -7.52 -25.86 -8.12
C PHE A 576 -8.14 -24.95 -9.17
N ALA A 577 -9.43 -24.61 -9.02
CA ALA A 577 -10.08 -23.68 -9.92
C ALA A 577 -11.14 -22.83 -9.22
N SER A 578 -11.30 -21.63 -9.76
CA SER A 578 -12.42 -20.73 -9.48
C SER A 578 -12.95 -20.17 -10.79
N ALA A 579 -14.22 -19.78 -10.79
CA ALA A 579 -14.86 -19.20 -11.95
C ALA A 579 -15.80 -18.07 -11.54
N THR A 580 -15.76 -16.97 -12.28
CA THR A 580 -16.67 -15.82 -12.10
C THR A 580 -17.20 -15.36 -13.46
N GLY A 581 -18.43 -14.86 -13.51
CA GLY A 581 -19.07 -14.43 -14.76
C GLY A 581 -20.53 -14.80 -14.87
N ASP A 582 -20.97 -14.90 -16.11
CA ASP A 582 -22.30 -15.32 -16.54
C ASP A 582 -22.21 -16.06 -17.89
N ASP A 583 -23.34 -16.17 -18.60
CA ASP A 583 -23.43 -16.89 -19.86
C ASP A 583 -22.86 -16.09 -21.06
N GLU A 584 -22.55 -14.80 -20.90
CA GLU A 584 -21.95 -13.95 -21.95
C GLU A 584 -20.43 -13.80 -21.74
N LEU A 585 -20.01 -13.58 -20.49
CA LEU A 585 -18.61 -13.39 -20.10
C LEU A 585 -18.28 -14.26 -18.89
N ALA A 586 -17.31 -15.16 -19.04
CA ALA A 586 -16.83 -15.99 -17.94
C ALA A 586 -15.31 -16.03 -17.89
N PHE A 587 -14.78 -15.96 -16.66
CA PHE A 587 -13.36 -16.15 -16.36
C PHE A 587 -13.20 -17.39 -15.51
N VAL A 588 -12.23 -18.23 -15.88
CA VAL A 588 -11.84 -19.41 -15.08
C VAL A 588 -10.35 -19.33 -14.80
N LYS A 589 -9.99 -19.33 -13.52
CA LYS A 589 -8.60 -19.32 -13.07
C LYS A 589 -8.27 -20.72 -12.57
N ILE A 590 -7.22 -21.32 -13.11
CA ILE A 590 -6.84 -22.71 -12.87
C ILE A 590 -5.40 -22.74 -12.38
N VAL A 591 -5.14 -23.45 -11.29
CA VAL A 591 -3.84 -23.52 -10.64
C VAL A 591 -3.38 -24.97 -10.59
N ASN A 592 -2.20 -25.26 -11.12
CA ASN A 592 -1.52 -26.55 -10.95
C ASN A 592 -0.41 -26.38 -9.91
N THR A 593 -0.57 -26.98 -8.72
CA THR A 593 0.45 -26.93 -7.65
C THR A 593 1.42 -28.11 -7.71
N THR A 594 1.28 -29.02 -8.68
CA THR A 594 2.10 -30.22 -8.77
C THR A 594 3.42 -29.96 -9.49
N ASP A 595 4.36 -30.90 -9.34
CA ASP A 595 5.68 -30.88 -9.97
C ASP A 595 5.69 -31.46 -11.41
N ARG A 596 4.52 -31.77 -11.94
CA ARG A 596 4.33 -32.34 -13.29
C ARG A 596 3.28 -31.55 -14.08
N PRO A 597 3.34 -31.58 -15.43
CA PRO A 597 2.29 -31.02 -16.25
C PRO A 597 0.95 -31.71 -16.00
N ARG A 598 -0.15 -30.97 -16.13
CA ARG A 598 -1.54 -31.48 -16.03
C ARG A 598 -2.30 -31.16 -17.31
N THR A 599 -3.01 -32.13 -17.86
CA THR A 599 -3.87 -31.93 -19.03
C THR A 599 -5.30 -31.76 -18.54
N VAL A 600 -5.85 -30.57 -18.75
CA VAL A 600 -7.16 -30.16 -18.24
C VAL A 600 -8.16 -30.10 -19.40
N THR A 601 -9.32 -30.71 -19.20
CA THR A 601 -10.51 -30.45 -20.01
C THR A 601 -11.47 -29.56 -19.22
N LEU A 602 -11.61 -28.31 -19.67
CA LEU A 602 -12.54 -27.35 -19.13
C LEU A 602 -13.84 -27.39 -19.94
N ARG A 603 -14.97 -27.67 -19.30
CA ARG A 603 -16.30 -27.70 -19.91
C ARG A 603 -17.19 -26.62 -19.29
N PHE A 604 -17.97 -25.95 -20.12
CA PHE A 604 -18.99 -25.01 -19.67
C PHE A 604 -20.37 -25.55 -19.99
N SER A 605 -21.28 -25.44 -19.04
CA SER A 605 -22.62 -26.04 -19.16
C SER A 605 -23.57 -25.24 -20.07
N SER A 606 -23.37 -23.93 -20.20
CA SER A 606 -24.31 -23.02 -20.87
C SER A 606 -23.66 -21.96 -21.79
N HIS A 607 -22.33 -21.93 -21.94
CA HIS A 607 -21.64 -20.87 -22.70
C HIS A 607 -21.62 -21.13 -24.21
N THR A 608 -21.80 -20.08 -25.02
CA THR A 608 -21.87 -20.16 -26.50
C THR A 608 -20.58 -19.78 -27.23
N ALA A 609 -19.55 -19.33 -26.51
CA ALA A 609 -18.27 -18.93 -27.11
C ALA A 609 -17.68 -20.04 -28.01
N THR A 610 -17.05 -19.64 -29.10
CA THR A 610 -16.37 -20.53 -30.04
C THR A 610 -14.86 -20.59 -29.80
N HIS A 611 -14.31 -19.58 -29.11
CA HIS A 611 -12.89 -19.45 -28.79
C HIS A 611 -12.74 -19.01 -27.33
N ALA A 612 -11.60 -19.39 -26.74
CA ALA A 612 -11.21 -19.01 -25.40
C ALA A 612 -9.84 -18.33 -25.44
N GLU A 613 -9.72 -17.17 -24.82
CA GLU A 613 -8.42 -16.53 -24.60
C GLU A 613 -7.79 -17.14 -23.33
N VAL A 614 -6.56 -17.64 -23.44
CA VAL A 614 -5.85 -18.27 -22.33
C VAL A 614 -4.53 -17.58 -22.08
N VAL A 615 -4.35 -17.10 -20.85
CA VAL A 615 -3.07 -16.59 -20.34
C VAL A 615 -2.47 -17.63 -19.42
N HIS A 616 -1.25 -18.06 -19.69
CA HIS A 616 -0.49 -18.99 -18.85
C HIS A 616 0.67 -18.27 -18.19
N LEU A 617 0.82 -18.48 -16.89
CA LEU A 617 1.94 -18.02 -16.08
C LEU A 617 2.66 -19.21 -15.46
N SER A 618 3.98 -19.28 -15.63
CA SER A 618 4.82 -20.32 -15.01
C SER A 618 6.26 -19.84 -14.79
N ALA A 619 6.93 -20.41 -13.80
CA ALA A 619 8.36 -20.22 -13.57
C ALA A 619 8.91 -21.39 -12.75
N ALA A 620 10.23 -21.43 -12.56
CA ALA A 620 10.82 -22.37 -11.59
C ALA A 620 10.34 -22.02 -10.16
N PRO A 621 10.11 -22.99 -9.26
CA PRO A 621 9.52 -22.73 -7.92
C PRO A 621 10.24 -21.65 -7.10
N HIS A 622 11.57 -21.59 -7.17
CA HIS A 622 12.37 -20.60 -6.43
C HIS A 622 12.68 -19.33 -7.24
N ALA A 623 12.10 -19.18 -8.44
CA ALA A 623 12.23 -17.98 -9.24
C ALA A 623 11.58 -16.81 -8.53
N ARG A 624 12.24 -15.65 -8.57
CA ARG A 624 11.75 -14.39 -8.04
C ARG A 624 12.37 -13.24 -8.80
N THR A 625 11.66 -12.12 -8.83
CA THR A 625 12.19 -10.88 -9.40
C THR A 625 13.28 -10.31 -8.49
N ARG A 626 14.26 -9.61 -9.06
CA ARG A 626 15.32 -8.92 -8.33
C ARG A 626 15.46 -7.49 -8.83
N ILE A 627 15.62 -6.56 -7.90
CA ILE A 627 15.90 -5.15 -8.19
C ILE A 627 17.15 -4.72 -7.42
N SER A 628 17.91 -3.80 -7.99
CA SER A 628 18.97 -3.03 -7.35
C SER A 628 18.75 -1.55 -7.61
N SER A 629 19.51 -0.68 -6.94
CA SER A 629 19.37 0.79 -7.01
C SER A 629 19.23 1.36 -8.43
N VAL A 630 19.96 0.81 -9.40
CA VAL A 630 20.02 1.31 -10.80
C VAL A 630 19.69 0.26 -11.87
N THR A 631 19.49 -1.00 -11.51
CA THR A 631 19.15 -2.06 -12.46
C THR A 631 18.03 -2.93 -11.93
N SER A 632 17.10 -3.34 -12.79
CA SER A 632 16.16 -4.43 -12.51
C SER A 632 16.51 -5.67 -13.34
N SER A 633 16.20 -6.86 -12.80
CA SER A 633 16.21 -8.08 -13.59
C SER A 633 14.95 -8.16 -14.45
N SER A 634 15.04 -8.75 -15.65
CA SER A 634 13.84 -9.22 -16.34
C SER A 634 13.03 -10.14 -15.44
N SER A 635 11.70 -10.03 -15.47
CA SER A 635 10.83 -10.96 -14.75
C SER A 635 11.19 -12.40 -15.12
N PRO A 636 11.40 -13.30 -14.15
CA PRO A 636 11.67 -14.71 -14.46
C PRO A 636 10.40 -15.47 -14.87
N LEU A 637 9.25 -14.79 -14.87
CA LEU A 637 7.95 -15.34 -15.21
C LEU A 637 7.83 -15.58 -16.71
N GLN A 638 7.50 -16.80 -17.09
CA GLN A 638 7.10 -17.14 -18.45
C GLN A 638 5.61 -16.89 -18.60
N ARG A 639 5.27 -15.92 -19.45
CA ARG A 639 3.89 -15.65 -19.87
C ARG A 639 3.67 -16.17 -21.29
N ARG A 640 2.59 -16.92 -21.50
CA ARG A 640 2.14 -17.35 -22.82
C ARG A 640 0.66 -17.05 -22.98
N ASP A 641 0.34 -16.25 -23.97
CA ASP A 641 -1.03 -15.90 -24.32
C ASP A 641 -1.39 -16.67 -25.59
N GLU A 642 -2.55 -17.35 -25.61
CA GLU A 642 -3.01 -18.13 -26.76
C GLU A 642 -4.55 -18.08 -26.88
N GLU A 643 -5.04 -18.33 -28.08
CA GLU A 643 -6.47 -18.49 -28.35
C GLU A 643 -6.74 -19.97 -28.68
N ILE A 644 -7.69 -20.57 -27.98
CA ILE A 644 -8.04 -21.99 -28.13
C ILE A 644 -9.47 -22.12 -28.64
N GLU A 645 -9.64 -22.84 -29.75
CA GLU A 645 -10.96 -23.21 -30.28
C GLU A 645 -11.70 -24.14 -29.31
N ILE A 646 -12.97 -23.82 -29.03
CA ILE A 646 -13.83 -24.63 -28.17
C ILE A 646 -14.42 -25.77 -29.00
N ARG A 647 -13.94 -27.00 -28.76
CA ARG A 647 -14.36 -28.18 -29.50
C ARG A 647 -15.25 -29.06 -28.64
N ARG A 648 -16.46 -29.36 -29.15
CA ARG A 648 -17.47 -30.18 -28.43
C ARG A 648 -17.75 -29.62 -27.02
N GLY A 649 -17.86 -28.30 -26.91
CA GLY A 649 -18.13 -27.59 -25.66
C GLY A 649 -17.01 -27.67 -24.62
N ALA A 650 -15.76 -27.91 -25.05
CA ALA A 650 -14.61 -28.00 -24.16
C ALA A 650 -13.40 -27.22 -24.66
N VAL A 651 -12.66 -26.66 -23.72
CA VAL A 651 -11.29 -26.15 -23.89
C VAL A 651 -10.35 -27.21 -23.34
N GLU A 652 -9.41 -27.67 -24.16
CA GLU A 652 -8.32 -28.57 -23.72
C GLU A 652 -7.04 -27.76 -23.60
N LEU A 653 -6.42 -27.77 -22.42
CA LEU A 653 -5.15 -27.07 -22.18
C LEU A 653 -4.20 -27.91 -21.34
N THR A 654 -2.90 -27.67 -21.50
CA THR A 654 -1.85 -28.29 -20.67
C THR A 654 -1.24 -27.24 -19.76
N LEU A 655 -1.41 -27.42 -18.46
CA LEU A 655 -0.77 -26.61 -17.42
C LEU A 655 0.64 -27.14 -17.16
N GLN A 656 1.63 -26.26 -17.10
CA GLN A 656 2.99 -26.61 -16.70
C GLN A 656 3.04 -26.96 -15.20
N PRO A 657 4.10 -27.64 -14.71
CA PRO A 657 4.35 -27.76 -13.27
C PRO A 657 4.33 -26.39 -12.58
N ALA A 658 3.76 -26.30 -11.37
CA ALA A 658 3.65 -25.04 -10.62
C ALA A 658 3.21 -23.89 -11.53
N SER A 659 1.98 -23.88 -12.03
CA SER A 659 1.53 -22.86 -12.99
C SER A 659 0.11 -22.38 -12.71
N VAL A 660 -0.20 -21.22 -13.26
CA VAL A 660 -1.52 -20.59 -13.18
C VAL A 660 -1.96 -20.23 -14.58
N ALA A 661 -3.22 -20.51 -14.91
CA ALA A 661 -3.83 -20.09 -16.16
C ALA A 661 -5.13 -19.34 -15.90
N ARG A 662 -5.40 -18.32 -16.71
CA ARG A 662 -6.71 -17.67 -16.83
C ARG A 662 -7.28 -18.01 -18.19
N VAL A 663 -8.47 -18.62 -18.21
CA VAL A 663 -9.28 -18.81 -19.40
C VAL A 663 -10.40 -17.77 -19.40
N SER A 664 -10.54 -17.02 -20.48
CA SER A 664 -11.59 -16.02 -20.67
C SER A 664 -12.48 -16.45 -21.82
N LEU A 665 -13.77 -16.54 -21.56
CA LEU A 665 -14.80 -16.81 -22.55
C LEU A 665 -15.64 -15.56 -22.76
N LYS A 666 -15.74 -15.11 -23.99
CA LYS A 666 -16.59 -13.99 -24.37
C LYS A 666 -17.45 -14.37 -25.56
N GLU A 667 -18.75 -14.13 -25.46
CA GLU A 667 -19.62 -14.26 -26.62
C GLU A 667 -19.20 -13.25 -27.69
N GLN A 668 -18.99 -13.72 -28.93
CA GLN A 668 -18.77 -12.81 -30.04
C GLN A 668 -20.10 -12.12 -30.34
N GLY A 669 -20.22 -10.83 -29.99
CA GLY A 669 -21.31 -9.99 -30.48
C GLY A 669 -21.31 -9.97 -32.02
N PRO A 670 -22.44 -9.65 -32.66
CA PRO A 670 -22.50 -9.59 -34.12
C PRO A 670 -21.42 -8.64 -34.63
N GLU A 671 -20.61 -9.09 -35.59
CA GLU A 671 -19.67 -8.23 -36.31
C GLU A 671 -20.41 -6.97 -36.73
N ARG A 672 -19.97 -5.80 -36.22
CA ARG A 672 -20.45 -4.55 -36.79
C ARG A 672 -20.02 -4.57 -38.26
N PRO A 673 -20.93 -4.37 -39.22
CA PRO A 673 -20.53 -4.28 -40.61
C PRO A 673 -19.53 -3.12 -40.73
N ASP A 674 -18.40 -3.40 -41.37
CA ASP A 674 -17.39 -2.40 -41.74
C ASP A 674 -18.10 -1.23 -42.41
N ASN A 675 -18.15 -0.08 -41.73
CA ASN A 675 -18.44 1.18 -42.40
C ASN A 675 -17.15 1.59 -43.11
N GLY A 676 -17.07 1.23 -44.39
CA GLY A 676 -16.04 1.70 -45.32
C GLY A 676 -16.10 3.19 -45.61
#